data_AF-J5SJW8-F1
#
_entry.id   AF-J5SJW8-F1
#
_cell.length_a   1.000
_cell.length_b   1.000
_cell.length_c   1.000
_cell.angle_alpha   90.00
_cell.angle_beta   90.00
_cell.angle_gamma   90.00
#
_symmetry.space_group_name_H-M   'P 1'
#
loop_
_entity.id
_entity.type
_entity.pdbx_description
1 polymer ?
#
loop_
_entity_poly.entity_id
_entity_poly.type
_entity_poly.pdbx_seq_one_letter_code
_entity_poly.pdbx_strand_id
1 'polypeptide(L)'
;MFSPFRPRDAPPASLGPLPEPELPLHLALAWLVVKATPVNDHGHPINVYSPTFVAAVLEIVAREVLEVSVCATRLVTDRQVNPAPVTFGSLKAETDRLIVKEAVVVARLNDKRMSRGQIVSAEAEEAAAGASWMDIFFHEVTEGCAFVDTIEREIRNRISEDIEEPIDGPEPLDRRSPLGLFFRTLLIKLRKMSFHETLVLSAHAAEWCGVRGEPRRVGMSLNREVREGGDKRVAAMASHQAAAQTGDYGSALFALRQFYDYQVPSSDRYMHQHALLNLAAFKYATGGLDAAREAVEEGIRLSRQQGDKTCLEFCLSLKYRLTTEVGSAAWAPNEVPRVKGGPLPERKLAKGATPSDELWSINAAVDLGEPAPMAYRRLWTALNSTKAGTEENVPRMISMSAWHQAQAGLWGMMGSGELADLHESMALTAPDLEEEGRITILLARAERSATTGKFDEALALLLDPGVLEGLSLTDYRRWASVVWSIVEKEATLEEDAAALSVLAGLRAPAPERTGPGGLVRDKFDLEATPESRGILPAQEHIRDSLKQARSMLDKHTPAHLILPMVLSALQLAQSLALWPLHDEGIVALSEVLLQMELWSKADKEVAAFWPRLGSELGARAALVRAKAHAALALEQEGKHGARDTFNAATKYAKLAKERGQAIGAARVVEEAEIMSAMLAELAGGRGKIPARKQGTLSEKVRGVGEVVRLVGVRVAEGWR
;
A
#
# COMPACT_ATOMS: atom_id res chain seq x y z
N MET A 1 24.46 67.83 26.07
CA MET A 1 24.73 66.39 26.30
C MET A 1 23.44 65.62 26.08
N PHE A 2 23.17 65.18 24.85
CA PHE A 2 22.19 64.14 24.57
C PHE A 2 22.73 63.29 23.43
N SER A 3 22.99 62.02 23.75
CA SER A 3 23.54 60.99 22.87
C SER A 3 22.51 60.57 21.81
N PRO A 4 22.88 60.36 20.54
CA PRO A 4 21.98 59.81 19.54
C PRO A 4 21.87 58.29 19.70
N PHE A 5 20.64 57.79 19.71
CA PHE A 5 20.32 56.37 19.64
C PHE A 5 20.78 55.78 18.29
N ARG A 6 21.54 54.69 18.35
CA ARG A 6 21.82 53.83 17.19
C ARG A 6 20.52 53.12 16.76
N PRO A 7 20.16 53.09 15.47
CA PRO A 7 19.18 52.13 14.98
C PRO A 7 19.80 50.72 14.95
N ARG A 8 19.03 49.75 15.44
CA ARG A 8 19.33 48.31 15.37
C ARG A 8 19.43 47.85 13.91
N ASP A 9 20.48 47.10 13.61
CA ASP A 9 20.64 46.33 12.38
C ASP A 9 19.47 45.33 12.26
N ALA A 10 18.60 45.56 11.27
CA ALA A 10 17.67 44.54 10.78
C ALA A 10 18.42 43.68 9.75
N PRO A 11 18.26 42.35 9.74
CA PRO A 11 18.81 41.50 8.69
C PRO A 11 18.25 41.93 7.32
N PRO A 12 19.02 41.80 6.22
CA PRO A 12 18.53 42.13 4.90
C PRO A 12 17.32 41.25 4.58
N ALA A 13 16.17 41.88 4.30
CA ALA A 13 15.01 41.17 3.77
C ALA A 13 15.42 40.53 2.44
N SER A 14 15.51 39.20 2.42
CA SER A 14 15.68 38.41 1.20
C SER A 14 14.53 38.72 0.24
N LEU A 15 14.85 38.92 -1.04
CA LEU A 15 13.85 38.95 -2.10
C LEU A 15 13.03 37.66 -2.03
N GLY A 16 11.70 37.76 -2.19
CA GLY A 16 10.82 36.61 -2.17
C GLY A 16 11.21 35.61 -3.27
N PRO A 17 11.01 34.30 -3.06
CA PRO A 17 11.29 33.29 -4.07
C PRO A 17 10.43 33.54 -5.32
N LEU A 18 11.01 33.31 -6.51
CA LEU A 18 10.20 33.24 -7.74
C LEU A 18 9.28 32.01 -7.68
N PRO A 19 8.11 32.06 -8.34
CA PRO A 19 7.20 30.92 -8.43
C PRO A 19 7.83 29.68 -9.10
N GLU A 20 8.83 29.87 -9.96
CA GLU A 20 9.55 28.78 -10.65
C GLU A 20 11.07 29.06 -10.67
N PRO A 21 11.90 28.18 -10.08
CA PRO A 21 13.36 28.36 -10.05
C PRO A 21 14.04 28.10 -11.41
N GLU A 22 13.34 27.49 -12.36
CA GLU A 22 13.87 27.08 -13.68
C GLU A 22 13.69 28.16 -14.77
N LEU A 23 13.04 29.29 -14.43
CA LEU A 23 12.76 30.37 -15.38
C LEU A 23 14.04 30.96 -16.06
N PRO A 24 15.18 31.10 -15.37
CA PRO A 24 16.45 31.49 -16.01
C PRO A 24 16.92 30.53 -17.11
N LEU A 25 16.75 29.22 -16.89
CA LEU A 25 17.07 28.21 -17.89
C LEU A 25 16.13 28.34 -19.10
N HIS A 26 14.84 28.55 -18.87
CA HIS A 26 13.88 28.79 -19.96
C HIS A 26 14.24 30.00 -20.82
N LEU A 27 14.72 31.10 -20.22
CA LEU A 27 15.21 32.27 -20.94
C LEU A 27 16.46 31.95 -21.77
N ALA A 28 17.40 31.20 -21.22
CA ALA A 28 18.60 30.78 -21.94
C ALA A 28 18.26 29.87 -23.14
N LEU A 29 17.34 28.92 -22.97
CA LEU A 29 16.88 28.06 -24.06
C LEU A 29 16.17 28.86 -25.17
N ALA A 30 15.36 29.85 -24.79
CA ALA A 30 14.75 30.76 -25.76
C ALA A 30 15.79 31.58 -26.53
N TRP A 31 16.82 32.08 -25.83
CA TRP A 31 17.91 32.80 -26.44
C TRP A 31 18.68 31.96 -27.47
N LEU A 32 18.96 30.69 -27.16
CA LEU A 32 19.62 29.77 -28.09
C LEU A 32 18.79 29.56 -29.37
N VAL A 33 17.47 29.46 -29.25
CA VAL A 33 16.58 29.34 -30.41
C VAL A 33 16.55 30.62 -31.24
N VAL A 34 16.52 31.79 -30.59
CA VAL A 34 16.59 33.10 -31.27
C VAL A 34 17.88 33.22 -32.08
N LYS A 35 19.03 32.82 -31.52
CA LYS A 35 20.33 32.88 -32.20
C LYS A 35 20.51 31.79 -33.27
N ALA A 36 19.96 30.59 -33.06
CA ALA A 36 20.01 29.50 -34.04
C ALA A 36 19.15 29.76 -35.29
N THR A 37 18.12 30.59 -35.17
CA THR A 37 17.18 30.94 -36.25
C THR A 37 17.13 32.46 -36.44
N PRO A 38 18.14 33.09 -37.06
CA PRO A 38 18.11 34.53 -37.33
C PRO A 38 17.02 34.86 -38.36
N VAL A 39 16.35 35.99 -38.15
CA VAL A 39 15.22 36.45 -38.95
C VAL A 39 15.49 37.90 -39.36
N ASN A 40 15.17 38.28 -40.60
CA ASN A 40 15.34 39.66 -41.06
C ASN A 40 14.26 40.60 -40.49
N ASP A 41 14.42 41.92 -40.70
CA ASP A 41 13.44 42.95 -40.30
C ASP A 41 12.02 42.72 -40.86
N HIS A 42 11.86 41.83 -41.85
CA HIS A 42 10.60 41.46 -42.49
C HIS A 42 10.03 40.11 -42.01
N GLY A 43 10.66 39.43 -41.04
CA GLY A 43 10.15 38.16 -40.50
C GLY A 43 10.54 36.90 -41.28
N HIS A 44 11.40 37.02 -42.30
CA HIS A 44 11.87 35.88 -43.08
C HIS A 44 13.18 35.28 -42.50
N PRO A 45 13.30 33.93 -42.47
CA PRO A 45 14.49 33.26 -41.94
C PRO A 45 15.71 33.51 -42.81
N ILE A 46 16.84 33.82 -42.17
CA ILE A 46 18.12 34.04 -42.83
C ILE A 46 18.96 32.77 -42.67
N ASN A 47 19.28 32.11 -43.78
CA ASN A 47 20.09 30.90 -43.78
C ASN A 47 21.58 31.26 -43.61
N VAL A 48 21.97 31.56 -42.37
CA VAL A 48 23.38 31.82 -41.97
C VAL A 48 24.09 30.52 -41.62
N TYR A 49 23.43 29.63 -40.88
CA TYR A 49 24.02 28.41 -40.34
C TYR A 49 23.67 27.15 -41.14
N SER A 50 24.50 26.12 -41.03
CA SER A 50 24.24 24.81 -41.61
C SER A 50 23.02 24.14 -40.95
N PRO A 51 22.18 23.41 -41.71
CA PRO A 51 21.00 22.74 -41.16
C PRO A 51 21.38 21.67 -40.12
N THR A 52 22.56 21.06 -40.26
CA THR A 52 23.11 20.11 -39.28
C THR A 52 23.45 20.77 -37.95
N PHE A 53 23.96 22.00 -37.97
CA PHE A 53 24.23 22.76 -36.75
C PHE A 53 22.94 23.20 -36.06
N VAL A 54 21.99 23.75 -36.82
CA VAL A 54 20.68 24.16 -36.28
C VAL A 54 19.96 22.97 -35.65
N ALA A 55 19.97 21.80 -36.30
CA ALA A 55 19.41 20.57 -35.74
C ALA A 55 20.08 20.16 -34.43
N ALA A 56 21.41 20.22 -34.33
CA ALA A 56 22.15 19.88 -33.11
C ALA A 56 21.83 20.86 -31.94
N VAL A 57 21.67 22.16 -32.23
CA VAL A 57 21.26 23.14 -31.21
C VAL A 57 19.81 22.89 -30.76
N LEU A 58 18.91 22.61 -31.69
CA LEU A 58 17.51 22.29 -31.37
C LEU A 58 17.37 20.96 -30.61
N GLU A 59 18.26 20.00 -30.84
CA GLU A 59 18.30 18.73 -30.08
C GLU A 59 18.67 18.98 -28.61
N ILE A 60 19.64 19.86 -28.35
CA ILE A 60 19.96 20.30 -26.99
C ILE A 60 18.75 20.98 -26.36
N VAL A 61 18.12 21.94 -27.05
CA VAL A 61 16.94 22.64 -26.53
C VAL A 61 15.79 21.67 -26.26
N ALA A 62 15.52 20.72 -27.16
CA ALA A 62 14.46 19.73 -26.99
C ALA A 62 14.73 18.78 -25.82
N ARG A 63 15.98 18.34 -25.63
CA ARG A 63 16.40 17.52 -24.49
C ARG A 63 16.11 18.24 -23.18
N GLU A 64 16.58 19.48 -23.05
CA GLU A 64 16.41 20.26 -21.82
C GLU A 64 14.94 20.63 -21.55
N VAL A 65 14.16 20.98 -22.58
CA VAL A 65 12.71 21.25 -22.44
C VAL A 65 11.97 20.00 -21.98
N LEU A 66 12.33 18.82 -22.50
CA LEU A 66 11.72 17.56 -22.09
C LEU A 66 12.12 17.20 -20.65
N GLU A 67 13.39 17.33 -20.27
CA GLU A 67 13.84 17.05 -18.90
C GLU A 67 13.19 17.97 -17.86
N VAL A 68 13.06 19.27 -18.16
CA VAL A 68 12.35 20.23 -17.31
C VAL A 68 10.85 19.90 -17.23
N SER A 69 10.20 19.61 -18.36
CA SER A 69 8.78 19.23 -18.36
C SER A 69 8.52 17.92 -17.61
N VAL A 70 9.43 16.95 -17.67
CA VAL A 70 9.35 15.68 -16.94
C VAL A 70 9.60 15.88 -15.45
N CYS A 71 10.52 16.76 -15.06
CA CYS A 71 10.75 17.11 -13.65
C CYS A 71 9.54 17.83 -13.03
N ALA A 72 8.89 18.73 -13.77
CA ALA A 72 7.67 19.41 -13.32
C ALA A 72 6.45 18.47 -13.20
N THR A 73 6.42 17.37 -13.98
CA THR A 73 5.29 16.42 -14.00
C THR A 73 5.50 15.21 -13.08
N ARG A 74 6.74 14.85 -12.75
CA ARG A 74 7.06 13.76 -11.80
C ARG A 74 7.04 14.26 -10.34
N LEU A 75 5.87 14.66 -9.90
CA LEU A 75 5.50 14.46 -8.50
C LEU A 75 5.07 12.99 -8.36
N VAL A 76 5.94 12.17 -7.75
CA VAL A 76 5.60 11.09 -6.77
C VAL A 76 6.25 9.70 -6.94
N THR A 77 6.71 9.17 -8.09
CA THR A 77 6.89 7.69 -8.14
C THR A 77 8.25 7.05 -8.46
N ASP A 78 9.39 7.74 -8.60
CA ASP A 78 10.66 6.99 -8.69
C ASP A 78 11.89 7.73 -8.14
N ARG A 79 12.66 7.03 -7.30
CA ARG A 79 13.63 7.62 -6.35
C ARG A 79 15.08 7.51 -6.78
N GLN A 80 15.39 7.12 -8.01
CA GLN A 80 16.76 6.96 -8.47
C GLN A 80 16.99 7.67 -9.80
N VAL A 81 17.89 8.66 -9.75
CA VAL A 81 18.34 9.55 -10.84
C VAL A 81 17.40 10.73 -11.12
N ASN A 82 17.38 11.72 -10.21
CA ASN A 82 17.09 13.09 -10.60
C ASN A 82 18.35 13.66 -11.27
N PRO A 83 18.38 13.93 -12.59
CA PRO A 83 19.41 14.81 -13.13
C PRO A 83 19.16 16.20 -12.52
N ALA A 84 20.18 16.76 -11.86
CA ALA A 84 20.11 18.14 -11.40
C ALA A 84 19.90 19.07 -12.62
N PRO A 85 19.14 20.17 -12.49
CA PRO A 85 18.90 21.09 -13.60
C PRO A 85 20.22 21.56 -14.20
N VAL A 86 20.30 21.62 -15.53
CA VAL A 86 21.53 21.96 -16.25
C VAL A 86 22.05 23.30 -15.79
N THR A 87 23.33 23.32 -15.39
CA THR A 87 24.02 24.53 -14.96
C THR A 87 24.42 25.37 -16.17
N PHE A 88 24.45 26.70 -16.01
CA PHE A 88 24.90 27.64 -17.05
C PHE A 88 26.26 27.22 -17.66
N GLY A 89 27.20 26.78 -16.83
CA GLY A 89 28.52 26.33 -17.29
C GLY A 89 28.48 25.07 -18.17
N SER A 90 27.56 24.14 -17.88
CA SER A 90 27.38 22.93 -18.71
C SER A 90 26.76 23.27 -20.06
N LEU A 91 25.70 24.10 -20.06
CA LEU A 91 25.03 24.53 -21.29
C LEU A 91 25.99 25.31 -22.18
N LYS A 92 26.74 26.27 -21.61
CA LYS A 92 27.77 27.05 -22.31
C LYS A 92 28.85 26.15 -22.94
N ALA A 93 29.38 25.19 -22.18
CA ALA A 93 30.44 24.32 -22.68
C ALA A 93 29.98 23.44 -23.86
N GLU A 94 28.72 23.01 -23.88
CA GLU A 94 28.14 22.23 -24.97
C GLU A 94 27.86 23.10 -26.21
N THR A 95 27.28 24.28 -26.03
CA THR A 95 26.96 25.21 -27.13
C THR A 95 28.20 25.82 -27.76
N ASP A 96 29.18 26.25 -26.98
CA ASP A 96 30.41 26.90 -27.50
C ASP A 96 31.21 25.93 -28.38
N ARG A 97 31.21 24.63 -28.05
CA ARG A 97 31.85 23.60 -28.89
C ARG A 97 31.21 23.49 -30.27
N LEU A 98 29.89 23.68 -30.37
CA LEU A 98 29.17 23.67 -31.65
C LEU A 98 29.41 24.98 -32.40
N ILE A 99 29.34 26.13 -31.73
CA ILE A 99 29.52 27.45 -32.32
C ILE A 99 30.92 27.60 -32.93
N VAL A 100 31.97 27.19 -32.22
CA VAL A 100 33.36 27.28 -32.73
C VAL A 100 33.56 26.41 -33.98
N LYS A 101 32.93 25.23 -34.03
CA LYS A 101 32.99 24.36 -35.22
C LYS A 101 32.27 24.98 -36.41
N GLU A 102 31.09 25.55 -36.19
CA GLU A 102 30.29 26.17 -37.23
C GLU A 102 30.90 27.49 -37.72
N ALA A 103 31.49 28.29 -36.84
CA ALA A 103 32.16 29.55 -37.19
C ALA A 103 33.27 29.34 -38.23
N VAL A 104 34.03 28.24 -38.13
CA VAL A 104 35.04 27.88 -39.14
C VAL A 104 34.42 27.55 -40.50
N VAL A 105 33.23 26.92 -40.51
CA VAL A 105 32.49 26.60 -41.73
C VAL A 105 31.91 27.87 -42.36
N VAL A 106 31.29 28.73 -41.55
CA VAL A 106 30.73 30.02 -41.98
C VAL A 106 31.82 30.95 -42.50
N ALA A 107 32.98 31.06 -41.82
CA ALA A 107 34.12 31.84 -42.28
C ALA A 107 34.60 31.40 -43.68
N ARG A 108 34.74 30.09 -43.91
CA ARG A 108 35.11 29.55 -45.23
C ARG A 108 34.06 29.83 -46.30
N LEU A 109 32.78 29.81 -45.95
CA LEU A 109 31.68 30.15 -46.87
C LEU A 109 31.68 31.65 -47.20
N ASN A 110 31.94 32.50 -46.21
CA ASN A 110 32.05 33.95 -46.39
C ASN A 110 33.25 34.30 -47.27
N ASP A 111 34.44 33.72 -47.05
CA ASP A 111 35.61 33.90 -47.92
C ASP A 111 35.31 33.48 -49.37
N LYS A 112 34.52 32.41 -49.55
CA LYS A 112 34.08 31.94 -50.86
C LYS A 112 33.04 32.86 -51.52
N ARG A 113 32.19 33.54 -50.74
CA ARG A 113 31.23 34.54 -51.22
C ARG A 113 31.95 35.86 -51.59
N MET A 114 32.89 36.29 -50.74
CA MET A 114 33.73 37.47 -50.97
C MET A 114 34.61 37.33 -52.22
N SER A 115 35.21 36.16 -52.44
CA SER A 115 35.97 35.84 -53.67
C SER A 115 35.11 35.76 -54.93
N ARG A 116 33.77 35.67 -54.79
CA ARG A 116 32.79 35.72 -55.89
C ARG A 116 32.14 37.10 -56.05
N GLY A 117 32.52 38.10 -55.26
CA GLY A 117 31.94 39.45 -55.31
C GLY A 117 30.51 39.54 -54.75
N GLN A 118 30.07 38.58 -53.95
CA GLN A 118 28.76 38.62 -53.28
C GLN A 118 28.87 39.36 -51.94
N ILE A 119 27.89 40.22 -51.64
CA ILE A 119 27.80 40.94 -50.36
C ILE A 119 27.44 39.94 -49.26
N VAL A 120 28.26 39.87 -48.21
CA VAL A 120 28.00 39.06 -47.02
C VAL A 120 27.11 39.88 -46.06
N SER A 121 26.09 39.25 -45.46
CA SER A 121 25.23 39.93 -44.47
C SER A 121 25.97 40.12 -43.16
N ALA A 122 25.64 41.18 -42.40
CA ALA A 122 26.27 41.47 -41.11
C ALA A 122 26.17 40.31 -40.11
N GLU A 123 25.06 39.57 -40.11
CA GLU A 123 24.87 38.38 -39.25
C GLU A 123 25.79 37.22 -39.63
N ALA A 124 26.14 37.09 -40.92
CA ALA A 124 27.07 36.08 -41.38
C ALA A 124 28.52 36.44 -41.01
N GLU A 125 28.86 37.73 -40.92
CA GLU A 125 30.14 38.20 -40.38
C GLU A 125 30.24 37.98 -38.87
N GLU A 126 29.16 38.26 -38.11
CA GLU A 126 29.08 37.97 -36.67
C GLU A 126 29.19 36.47 -36.38
N ALA A 127 28.52 35.63 -37.19
CA ALA A 127 28.62 34.18 -37.09
C ALA A 127 30.04 33.65 -37.36
N ALA A 128 30.83 34.32 -38.21
CA ALA A 128 32.22 33.98 -38.47
C ALA A 128 33.17 34.36 -37.32
N ALA A 129 32.80 35.34 -36.48
CA ALA A 129 33.58 35.74 -35.32
C ALA A 129 33.56 34.69 -34.19
N GLY A 130 32.57 33.80 -34.18
CA GLY A 130 32.50 32.67 -33.24
C GLY A 130 32.35 33.07 -31.78
N ALA A 131 31.70 34.22 -31.50
CA ALA A 131 31.45 34.67 -30.14
C ALA A 131 30.54 33.69 -29.38
N SER A 132 30.81 33.48 -28.08
CA SER A 132 29.96 32.64 -27.24
C SER A 132 28.58 33.29 -27.07
N TRP A 133 27.54 32.60 -27.51
CA TRP A 133 26.16 33.10 -27.37
C TRP A 133 25.73 33.24 -25.91
N MET A 134 26.28 32.42 -25.01
CA MET A 134 25.97 32.46 -23.59
C MET A 134 26.69 33.59 -22.85
N ASP A 135 27.85 34.05 -23.35
CA ASP A 135 28.50 35.26 -22.81
C ASP A 135 27.75 36.53 -23.21
N ILE A 136 27.17 36.55 -24.42
CA ILE A 136 26.29 37.64 -24.86
C ILE A 136 24.99 37.63 -24.03
N PHE A 137 24.37 36.47 -23.87
CA PHE A 137 23.20 36.28 -22.98
C PHE A 137 23.48 36.85 -21.60
N PHE A 138 24.65 36.51 -21.03
CA PHE A 138 25.05 36.99 -19.72
C PHE A 138 25.13 38.52 -19.65
N HIS A 139 25.71 39.19 -20.64
CA HIS A 139 25.78 40.65 -20.67
C HIS A 139 24.40 41.28 -20.83
N GLU A 140 23.57 40.77 -21.74
CA GLU A 140 22.25 41.33 -22.01
C GLU A 140 21.25 41.09 -20.85
N VAL A 141 21.34 39.95 -20.15
CA VAL A 141 20.52 39.68 -18.95
C VAL A 141 20.75 40.73 -17.86
N THR A 142 21.96 41.30 -17.76
CA THR A 142 22.26 42.37 -16.81
C THR A 142 21.64 43.73 -17.17
N GLU A 143 21.16 43.90 -18.40
CA GLU A 143 20.40 45.09 -18.84
C GLU A 143 18.95 45.07 -18.32
N GLY A 144 18.52 43.97 -17.68
CA GLY A 144 17.27 43.88 -16.95
C GLY A 144 16.04 43.76 -17.86
N CYS A 145 15.03 44.60 -17.65
CA CYS A 145 13.73 44.48 -18.33
C CYS A 145 13.82 44.60 -19.87
N ALA A 146 14.76 45.41 -20.39
CA ALA A 146 14.91 45.62 -21.83
C ALA A 146 15.27 44.32 -22.59
N PHE A 147 16.03 43.44 -21.95
CA PHE A 147 16.39 42.13 -22.50
C PHE A 147 15.19 41.18 -22.53
N VAL A 148 14.41 41.14 -21.45
CA VAL A 148 13.19 40.31 -21.38
C VAL A 148 12.18 40.73 -22.43
N ASP A 149 11.98 42.04 -22.62
CA ASP A 149 11.11 42.59 -23.67
C ASP A 149 11.63 42.25 -25.08
N THR A 150 12.96 42.24 -25.25
CA THR A 150 13.60 41.87 -26.52
C THR A 150 13.40 40.39 -26.84
N ILE A 151 13.64 39.49 -25.88
CA ILE A 151 13.36 38.06 -26.04
C ILE A 151 11.88 37.81 -26.30
N GLU A 152 10.98 38.49 -25.58
CA GLU A 152 9.54 38.33 -25.80
C GLU A 152 9.16 38.67 -27.25
N ARG A 153 9.65 39.80 -27.76
CA ARG A 153 9.43 40.24 -29.14
C ARG A 153 10.02 39.26 -30.17
N GLU A 154 11.25 38.80 -29.95
CA GLU A 154 11.95 37.88 -30.86
C GLU A 154 11.28 36.50 -30.94
N ILE A 155 10.83 35.94 -29.81
CA ILE A 155 10.09 34.67 -29.81
C ILE A 155 8.72 34.86 -30.47
N ARG A 156 8.02 35.98 -30.20
CA ARG A 156 6.72 36.28 -30.80
C ARG A 156 6.80 36.32 -32.32
N ASN A 157 7.82 36.96 -32.87
CA ASN A 157 8.06 37.04 -34.32
C ASN A 157 8.30 35.65 -34.95
N ARG A 158 8.76 34.66 -34.17
CA ARG A 158 9.01 33.28 -34.63
C ARG A 158 7.80 32.34 -34.49
N ILE A 159 6.84 32.65 -33.61
CA ILE A 159 5.64 31.83 -33.33
C ILE A 159 4.39 32.39 -34.04
N SER A 160 4.52 33.53 -34.73
CA SER A 160 3.50 34.14 -35.59
C SER A 160 2.13 34.29 -34.90
N GLU A 161 2.09 34.86 -33.69
CA GLU A 161 0.84 34.96 -32.92
C GLU A 161 -0.25 35.82 -33.58
N ASP A 162 0.10 36.80 -34.44
CA ASP A 162 -0.82 37.85 -34.90
C ASP A 162 -0.84 38.16 -36.42
N ILE A 163 -0.16 37.40 -37.29
CA ILE A 163 -0.09 37.73 -38.72
C ILE A 163 -1.22 37.02 -39.47
N GLU A 164 -2.27 37.76 -39.85
CA GLU A 164 -3.37 37.31 -40.72
C GLU A 164 -2.94 37.06 -42.19
N GLU A 165 -1.74 37.51 -42.58
CA GLU A 165 -1.17 37.27 -43.90
C GLU A 165 -0.32 35.98 -43.92
N PRO A 166 -0.56 35.07 -44.87
CA PRO A 166 0.25 33.86 -45.03
C PRO A 166 1.68 34.26 -45.38
N ILE A 167 2.63 33.93 -44.50
CA ILE A 167 4.05 34.06 -44.77
C ILE A 167 4.39 33.11 -45.93
N ASP A 168 4.90 33.64 -47.04
CA ASP A 168 5.47 32.85 -48.14
C ASP A 168 6.78 32.19 -47.69
N GLY A 169 6.69 31.12 -46.91
CA GLY A 169 7.82 30.32 -46.43
C GLY A 169 7.44 29.39 -45.27
N PRO A 170 8.19 28.30 -45.04
CA PRO A 170 7.95 27.42 -43.89
C PRO A 170 8.17 28.19 -42.58
N GLU A 171 7.19 28.13 -41.67
CA GLU A 171 7.32 28.72 -40.32
C GLU A 171 8.55 28.12 -39.62
N PRO A 172 9.41 28.93 -38.97
CA PRO A 172 10.63 28.43 -38.34
C PRO A 172 10.36 27.55 -37.11
N LEU A 173 9.20 27.73 -36.44
CA LEU A 173 8.74 26.90 -35.33
C LEU A 173 7.23 26.63 -35.44
N ASP A 174 6.85 25.35 -35.53
CA ASP A 174 5.43 24.96 -35.52
C ASP A 174 4.82 25.22 -34.13
N ARG A 175 3.71 25.96 -34.10
CA ARG A 175 2.94 26.33 -32.89
C ARG A 175 2.42 25.12 -32.12
N ARG A 176 2.16 23.99 -32.79
CA ARG A 176 1.64 22.76 -32.17
C ARG A 176 2.75 21.81 -31.74
N SER A 177 4.00 22.10 -32.09
CA SER A 177 5.14 21.31 -31.62
C SER A 177 5.31 21.47 -30.11
N PRO A 178 5.92 20.48 -29.40
CA PRO A 178 6.25 20.62 -27.99
C PRO A 178 7.09 21.87 -27.67
N LEU A 179 8.03 22.24 -28.56
CA LEU A 179 8.80 23.48 -28.45
C LEU A 179 7.92 24.72 -28.61
N GLY A 180 6.99 24.72 -29.57
CA GLY A 180 6.02 25.79 -29.77
C GLY A 180 5.11 26.00 -28.55
N LEU A 181 4.61 24.92 -27.95
CA LEU A 181 3.83 24.97 -26.71
C LEU A 181 4.63 25.48 -25.52
N PHE A 182 5.89 25.06 -25.40
CA PHE A 182 6.82 25.53 -24.37
C PHE A 182 7.05 27.04 -24.49
N PHE A 183 7.47 27.53 -25.66
CA PHE A 183 7.75 28.95 -25.86
C PHE A 183 6.50 29.83 -25.77
N ARG A 184 5.34 29.34 -26.20
CA ARG A 184 4.06 30.02 -25.98
C ARG A 184 3.72 30.12 -24.50
N THR A 185 3.96 29.08 -23.72
CA THR A 185 3.77 29.10 -22.26
C THR A 185 4.74 30.09 -21.60
N LEU A 186 6.00 30.13 -22.06
CA LEU A 186 7.00 31.10 -21.62
C LEU A 186 6.57 32.54 -21.95
N LEU A 187 6.10 32.81 -23.17
CA LEU A 187 5.58 34.13 -23.58
C LEU A 187 4.40 34.58 -22.71
N ILE A 188 3.44 33.69 -22.45
CA ILE A 188 2.29 33.99 -21.58
C ILE A 188 2.76 34.32 -20.16
N LYS A 189 3.80 33.63 -19.66
CA LYS A 189 4.40 33.91 -18.35
C LYS A 189 5.11 35.27 -18.35
N LEU A 190 5.96 35.54 -19.35
CA LEU A 190 6.67 36.81 -19.51
C LEU A 190 5.71 38.00 -19.55
N ARG A 191 4.63 37.94 -20.34
CA ARG A 191 3.62 39.00 -20.41
C ARG A 191 2.83 39.22 -19.13
N LYS A 192 2.70 38.18 -18.29
CA LYS A 192 1.96 38.25 -17.03
C LYS A 192 2.80 38.76 -15.86
N MET A 193 4.13 38.80 -16.02
CA MET A 193 5.01 39.30 -14.98
C MET A 193 4.89 40.82 -14.84
N SER A 194 4.79 41.27 -13.60
CA SER A 194 4.89 42.66 -13.22
C SER A 194 6.32 43.14 -13.31
N PHE A 195 6.51 44.47 -13.39
CA PHE A 195 7.83 45.09 -13.41
C PHE A 195 8.75 44.62 -12.27
N HIS A 196 8.19 44.37 -11.08
CA HIS A 196 8.95 43.86 -9.94
C HIS A 196 9.40 42.42 -10.16
N GLU A 197 8.52 41.55 -10.66
CA GLU A 197 8.84 40.14 -10.95
C GLU A 197 9.90 40.03 -12.05
N THR A 198 9.87 40.90 -13.07
CA THR A 198 10.90 40.96 -14.12
C THR A 198 12.26 41.37 -13.56
N LEU A 199 12.31 42.29 -12.59
CA LEU A 199 13.56 42.64 -11.90
C LEU A 199 14.10 41.47 -11.07
N VAL A 200 13.24 40.77 -10.33
CA VAL A 200 13.64 39.57 -9.56
C VAL A 200 14.15 38.47 -10.50
N LEU A 201 13.50 38.27 -11.65
CA LEU A 201 13.94 37.33 -12.68
C LEU A 201 15.31 37.69 -13.23
N SER A 202 15.57 38.96 -13.56
CA SER A 202 16.88 39.39 -14.03
C SER A 202 17.99 39.15 -12.99
N ALA A 203 17.68 39.35 -11.71
CA ALA A 203 18.62 39.10 -10.61
C ALA A 203 18.88 37.60 -10.43
N HIS A 204 17.85 36.75 -10.46
CA HIS A 204 18.02 35.29 -10.40
C HIS A 204 18.72 34.72 -11.64
N ALA A 205 18.50 35.30 -12.82
CA ALA A 205 19.22 34.91 -14.02
C ALA A 205 20.70 35.30 -13.94
N ALA A 206 21.03 36.47 -13.39
CA ALA A 206 22.41 36.86 -13.12
C ALA A 206 23.08 35.95 -12.07
N GLU A 207 22.33 35.55 -11.03
CA GLU A 207 22.81 34.58 -10.02
C GLU A 207 23.06 33.20 -10.63
N TRP A 208 22.15 32.71 -11.48
CA TRP A 208 22.31 31.45 -12.22
C TRP A 208 23.53 31.47 -13.16
N CYS A 209 23.86 32.63 -13.73
CA CYS A 209 25.09 32.83 -14.50
C CYS A 209 26.36 33.00 -13.64
N GLY A 210 26.25 33.04 -12.31
CA GLY A 210 27.39 33.08 -11.38
C GLY A 210 27.82 34.47 -10.91
N VAL A 211 27.02 35.52 -11.14
CA VAL A 211 27.30 36.88 -10.62
C VAL A 211 26.61 37.10 -9.28
N ARG A 212 27.41 37.32 -8.24
CA ARG A 212 26.94 37.88 -6.97
C ARG A 212 26.90 39.41 -7.07
N GLY A 213 25.84 39.95 -7.64
CA GLY A 213 25.54 41.38 -7.63
C GLY A 213 24.42 41.66 -6.63
N GLU A 214 24.61 42.60 -5.69
CA GLU A 214 23.51 43.07 -4.84
C GLU A 214 22.44 43.76 -5.71
N PRO A 215 21.18 43.30 -5.69
CA PRO A 215 20.13 43.91 -6.49
C PRO A 215 19.83 45.33 -5.99
N ARG A 216 19.77 46.29 -6.92
CA ARG A 216 19.45 47.69 -6.63
C ARG A 216 18.01 47.78 -6.12
N ARG A 217 17.84 48.11 -4.83
CA ARG A 217 16.55 48.13 -4.12
C ARG A 217 15.57 49.12 -4.77
N VAL A 218 14.46 48.61 -5.27
CA VAL A 218 13.24 49.40 -5.52
C VAL A 218 12.17 48.89 -4.58
N GLY A 219 11.92 49.64 -3.50
CA GLY A 219 10.90 49.32 -2.51
C GLY A 219 9.52 49.73 -3.01
N MET A 220 8.80 48.80 -3.63
CA MET A 220 7.35 48.90 -3.79
C MET A 220 6.76 47.48 -3.80
N SER A 221 6.46 46.98 -2.61
CA SER A 221 5.69 45.74 -2.43
C SER A 221 4.22 46.08 -2.60
N LEU A 222 3.67 45.84 -3.79
CA LEU A 222 2.26 45.57 -3.95
C LEU A 222 2.13 44.06 -3.91
N ASN A 223 1.83 43.52 -2.72
CA ASN A 223 1.47 42.11 -2.54
C ASN A 223 0.21 41.81 -3.36
N ARG A 224 0.40 41.45 -4.62
CA ARG A 224 -0.60 40.68 -5.36
C ARG A 224 -0.40 39.26 -4.88
N GLU A 225 -1.29 38.77 -4.01
CA GLU A 225 -1.40 37.35 -3.70
C GLU A 225 -1.70 36.62 -5.01
N VAL A 226 -0.64 36.18 -5.69
CA VAL A 226 -0.77 35.27 -6.82
C VAL A 226 -1.41 34.01 -6.28
N ARG A 227 -2.35 33.49 -7.06
CA ARG A 227 -3.36 32.51 -6.69
C ARG A 227 -2.71 31.11 -6.51
N GLU A 228 -1.95 30.93 -5.44
CA GLU A 228 -1.25 29.69 -5.01
C GLU A 228 -2.19 28.64 -4.39
N GLY A 229 -3.44 28.54 -4.87
CA GLY A 229 -4.41 27.61 -4.30
C GLY A 229 -4.09 26.13 -4.61
N GLY A 230 -3.43 25.87 -5.74
CA GLY A 230 -3.11 24.51 -6.21
C GLY A 230 -2.06 23.81 -5.34
N ASP A 231 -0.93 24.47 -5.12
CA ASP A 231 0.21 23.86 -4.41
C ASP A 231 -0.08 23.66 -2.92
N LYS A 232 -0.77 24.62 -2.29
CA LYS A 232 -1.22 24.50 -0.89
C LYS A 232 -2.23 23.36 -0.70
N ARG A 233 -3.06 23.10 -1.71
CA ARG A 233 -4.01 21.99 -1.70
C ARG A 233 -3.30 20.65 -1.82
N VAL A 234 -2.37 20.49 -2.77
CA VAL A 234 -1.57 19.26 -2.89
C VAL A 234 -0.76 19.01 -1.61
N ALA A 235 -0.17 20.06 -1.04
CA ALA A 235 0.54 19.98 0.24
C ALA A 235 -0.38 19.56 1.40
N ALA A 236 -1.62 20.08 1.46
CA ALA A 236 -2.60 19.68 2.48
C ALA A 236 -3.01 18.20 2.35
N MET A 237 -3.17 17.68 1.13
CA MET A 237 -3.45 16.25 0.92
C MET A 237 -2.27 15.36 1.31
N ALA A 238 -1.04 15.77 0.95
CA ALA A 238 0.16 15.06 1.37
C ALA A 238 0.33 15.07 2.90
N SER A 239 0.02 16.20 3.55
CA SER A 239 0.01 16.30 5.01
C SER A 239 -1.05 15.41 5.65
N HIS A 240 -2.23 15.28 5.03
CA HIS A 240 -3.27 14.36 5.48
C HIS A 240 -2.79 12.91 5.42
N GLN A 241 -2.20 12.48 4.30
CA GLN A 241 -1.67 11.13 4.12
C GLN A 241 -0.55 10.82 5.13
N ALA A 242 0.40 11.74 5.32
CA ALA A 242 1.48 11.57 6.29
C ALA A 242 0.96 11.50 7.74
N ALA A 243 -0.01 12.34 8.09
CA ALA A 243 -0.63 12.31 9.43
C ALA A 243 -1.47 11.03 9.64
N ALA A 244 -2.15 10.53 8.60
CA ALA A 244 -2.89 9.27 8.66
C ALA A 244 -1.96 8.07 8.85
N GLN A 245 -0.81 8.04 8.14
CA GLN A 245 0.20 6.98 8.28
C GLN A 245 0.81 6.92 9.68
N THR A 246 1.08 8.09 10.27
CA THR A 246 1.61 8.21 11.65
C THR A 246 0.55 8.00 12.73
N GLY A 247 -0.74 7.96 12.36
CA GLY A 247 -1.85 7.82 13.28
C GLY A 247 -2.22 9.10 14.05
N ASP A 248 -1.71 10.26 13.66
CA ASP A 248 -2.19 11.54 14.19
C ASP A 248 -3.52 11.92 13.52
N TYR A 249 -4.60 11.35 14.06
CA TYR A 249 -5.95 11.56 13.56
C TYR A 249 -6.41 13.03 13.66
N GLY A 250 -5.87 13.80 14.60
CA GLY A 250 -6.20 15.22 14.78
C GLY A 250 -5.65 16.06 13.64
N SER A 251 -4.34 15.94 13.39
CA SER A 251 -3.67 16.62 12.28
C SER A 251 -4.16 16.13 10.93
N ALA A 252 -4.45 14.83 10.78
CA ALA A 252 -5.01 14.27 9.56
C ALA A 252 -6.38 14.88 9.24
N LEU A 253 -7.27 14.99 10.22
CA LEU A 253 -8.59 15.60 10.01
C LEU A 253 -8.50 17.10 9.70
N PHE A 254 -7.58 17.81 10.36
CA PHE A 254 -7.35 19.23 10.09
C PHE A 254 -6.83 19.46 8.67
N ALA A 255 -5.80 18.72 8.25
CA ALA A 255 -5.25 18.80 6.90
C ALA A 255 -6.27 18.42 5.82
N LEU A 256 -7.15 17.45 6.09
CA LEU A 256 -8.25 17.10 5.18
C LEU A 256 -9.25 18.24 5.02
N ARG A 257 -9.64 18.91 6.11
CA ARG A 257 -10.51 20.10 6.05
C ARG A 257 -9.84 21.21 5.26
N GLN A 258 -8.57 21.48 5.55
CA GLN A 258 -7.77 22.48 4.87
C GLN A 258 -7.66 22.22 3.35
N PHE A 259 -7.54 20.96 2.92
CA PHE A 259 -7.60 20.58 1.51
C PHE A 259 -8.90 21.01 0.83
N TYR A 260 -10.03 20.87 1.52
CA TYR A 260 -11.33 21.31 1.02
C TYR A 260 -11.61 22.79 1.22
N ASP A 261 -10.92 23.47 2.13
CA ASP A 261 -11.04 24.92 2.33
C ASP A 261 -10.26 25.70 1.26
N TYR A 262 -9.15 25.15 0.75
CA TYR A 262 -8.34 25.75 -0.33
C TYR A 262 -8.98 25.70 -1.74
N GLN A 263 -10.31 25.72 -1.82
CA GLN A 263 -11.04 25.65 -3.08
C GLN A 263 -10.76 26.85 -4.00
N VAL A 264 -10.55 26.54 -5.28
CA VAL A 264 -10.43 27.53 -6.35
C VAL A 264 -11.84 27.87 -6.85
N PRO A 265 -12.28 29.14 -6.86
CA PRO A 265 -13.65 29.54 -7.22
C PRO A 265 -14.13 29.15 -8.64
N SER A 266 -13.24 28.66 -9.51
CA SER A 266 -13.54 28.28 -10.89
C SER A 266 -13.83 26.80 -11.09
N SER A 267 -13.50 25.94 -10.11
CA SER A 267 -13.96 24.56 -10.10
C SER A 267 -15.26 24.55 -9.32
N ASP A 268 -16.36 24.34 -10.03
CA ASP A 268 -17.73 24.31 -9.52
C ASP A 268 -17.91 23.73 -8.10
N ARG A 269 -19.04 24.09 -7.49
CA ARG A 269 -19.58 23.64 -6.18
C ARG A 269 -19.67 22.10 -5.96
N TYR A 270 -19.07 21.30 -6.84
CA TYR A 270 -19.06 19.84 -6.93
C TYR A 270 -17.97 19.14 -6.12
N MET A 271 -17.41 19.76 -5.07
CA MET A 271 -16.38 19.11 -4.23
C MET A 271 -16.88 18.74 -2.82
N HIS A 272 -18.05 19.25 -2.42
CA HIS A 272 -18.56 19.02 -1.06
C HIS A 272 -18.98 17.56 -0.83
N GLN A 273 -19.57 16.92 -1.84
CA GLN A 273 -19.92 15.49 -1.77
C GLN A 273 -18.67 14.60 -1.66
N HIS A 274 -17.58 14.96 -2.32
CA HIS A 274 -16.29 14.27 -2.15
C HIS A 274 -15.66 14.53 -0.77
N ALA A 275 -15.86 15.72 -0.21
CA ALA A 275 -15.42 16.02 1.16
C ALA A 275 -16.13 15.15 2.20
N LEU A 276 -17.44 14.99 2.06
CA LEU A 276 -18.23 14.11 2.92
C LEU A 276 -17.84 12.63 2.75
N LEU A 277 -17.61 12.18 1.52
CA LEU A 277 -17.16 10.81 1.26
C LEU A 277 -15.80 10.53 1.93
N ASN A 278 -14.83 11.43 1.78
CA ASN A 278 -13.51 11.25 2.39
C ASN A 278 -13.54 11.39 3.91
N LEU A 279 -14.39 12.28 4.45
CA LEU A 279 -14.63 12.34 5.88
C LEU A 279 -15.26 11.05 6.41
N ALA A 280 -16.24 10.48 5.69
CA ALA A 280 -16.85 9.21 6.03
C ALA A 280 -15.85 8.06 5.99
N ALA A 281 -15.00 7.99 4.97
CA ALA A 281 -13.95 6.99 4.85
C ALA A 281 -12.94 7.10 6.01
N PHE A 282 -12.54 8.32 6.38
CA PHE A 282 -11.68 8.57 7.54
C PHE A 282 -12.33 8.12 8.86
N LYS A 283 -13.62 8.45 9.07
CA LYS A 283 -14.38 8.01 10.26
C LYS A 283 -14.59 6.49 10.29
N TYR A 284 -14.77 5.87 9.14
CA TYR A 284 -14.86 4.41 9.00
C TYR A 284 -13.52 3.72 9.30
N ALA A 285 -12.39 4.28 8.87
CA ALA A 285 -11.06 3.74 9.16
C ALA A 285 -10.70 3.86 10.66
N THR A 286 -11.10 4.97 11.30
CA THR A 286 -10.84 5.25 12.72
C THR A 286 -11.80 4.56 13.69
N GLY A 287 -12.93 4.01 13.22
CA GLY A 287 -13.90 3.26 14.05
C GLY A 287 -15.12 4.06 14.51
N GLY A 288 -15.26 5.33 14.11
CA GLY A 288 -16.47 6.12 14.32
C GLY A 288 -17.59 5.73 13.36
N LEU A 289 -18.18 4.54 13.55
CA LEU A 289 -19.14 3.95 12.61
C LEU A 289 -20.44 4.76 12.46
N ASP A 290 -20.94 5.35 13.55
CA ASP A 290 -22.17 6.14 13.51
C ASP A 290 -21.95 7.49 12.82
N ALA A 291 -20.84 8.18 13.15
CA ALA A 291 -20.43 9.40 12.46
C ALA A 291 -20.14 9.16 10.97
N ALA A 292 -19.56 8.00 10.62
CA ALA A 292 -19.37 7.60 9.23
C ALA A 292 -20.71 7.39 8.52
N ARG A 293 -21.68 6.74 9.17
CA ARG A 293 -23.03 6.52 8.61
C ARG A 293 -23.72 7.84 8.29
N GLU A 294 -23.74 8.78 9.22
CA GLU A 294 -24.35 10.10 9.02
C GLU A 294 -23.70 10.86 7.86
N ALA A 295 -22.36 10.86 7.80
CA ALA A 295 -21.61 11.51 6.72
C ALA A 295 -21.89 10.87 5.35
N VAL A 296 -22.01 9.53 5.26
CA VAL A 296 -22.38 8.84 4.02
C VAL A 296 -23.80 9.18 3.57
N GLU A 297 -24.77 9.23 4.48
CA GLU A 297 -26.16 9.53 4.12
C GLU A 297 -26.32 10.95 3.58
N GLU A 298 -25.63 11.91 4.19
CA GLU A 298 -25.57 13.27 3.68
C GLU A 298 -24.82 13.35 2.34
N GLY A 299 -23.71 12.60 2.19
CA GLY A 299 -23.00 12.46 0.93
C GLY A 299 -23.89 11.92 -0.20
N ILE A 300 -24.72 10.90 0.06
CA ILE A 300 -25.69 10.36 -0.91
C ILE A 300 -26.70 11.43 -1.32
N ARG A 301 -27.20 12.21 -0.36
CA ARG A 301 -28.18 13.27 -0.61
C ARG A 301 -27.61 14.31 -1.57
N LEU A 302 -26.38 14.76 -1.32
CA LEU A 302 -25.71 15.76 -2.15
C LEU A 302 -25.30 15.22 -3.52
N SER A 303 -24.75 14.00 -3.60
CA SER A 303 -24.39 13.39 -4.89
C SER A 303 -25.61 13.22 -5.80
N ARG A 304 -26.79 12.92 -5.23
CA ARG A 304 -28.06 12.87 -5.99
C ARG A 304 -28.51 14.25 -6.46
N GLN A 305 -28.41 15.27 -5.61
CA GLN A 305 -28.78 16.64 -5.97
C GLN A 305 -27.91 17.20 -7.10
N GLN A 306 -26.63 16.81 -7.12
CA GLN A 306 -25.66 17.29 -8.11
C GLN A 306 -25.55 16.40 -9.35
N GLY A 307 -26.10 15.18 -9.31
CA GLY A 307 -26.04 14.22 -10.42
C GLY A 307 -24.70 13.50 -10.58
N ASP A 308 -23.83 13.53 -9.55
CA ASP A 308 -22.55 12.84 -9.55
C ASP A 308 -22.73 11.34 -9.27
N LYS A 309 -22.74 10.56 -10.36
CA LYS A 309 -22.90 9.10 -10.31
C LYS A 309 -21.72 8.40 -9.67
N THR A 310 -20.50 8.93 -9.82
CA THR A 310 -19.27 8.28 -9.33
C THR A 310 -19.17 8.37 -7.82
N CYS A 311 -19.34 9.56 -7.25
CA CYS A 311 -19.38 9.73 -5.81
C CYS A 311 -20.57 8.99 -5.19
N LEU A 312 -21.72 8.97 -5.87
CA LEU A 312 -22.88 8.20 -5.42
C LEU A 312 -22.56 6.69 -5.32
N GLU A 313 -21.86 6.10 -6.30
CA GLU A 313 -21.45 4.70 -6.26
C GLU A 313 -20.54 4.40 -5.06
N PHE A 314 -19.52 5.25 -4.80
CA PHE A 314 -18.64 5.07 -3.65
C PHE A 314 -19.37 5.24 -2.31
N CYS A 315 -20.28 6.21 -2.20
CA CYS A 315 -21.11 6.38 -1.01
C CYS A 315 -22.02 5.15 -0.79
N LEU A 316 -22.59 4.58 -1.85
CA LEU A 316 -23.41 3.37 -1.75
C LEU A 316 -22.58 2.13 -1.37
N SER A 317 -21.37 1.99 -1.91
CA SER A 317 -20.40 0.96 -1.53
C SER A 317 -20.05 1.06 -0.03
N LEU A 318 -19.69 2.25 0.45
CA LEU A 318 -19.36 2.45 1.86
C LEU A 318 -20.58 2.23 2.78
N LYS A 319 -21.77 2.68 2.36
CA LYS A 319 -23.03 2.41 3.07
C LYS A 319 -23.27 0.91 3.20
N TYR A 320 -23.11 0.16 2.10
CA TYR A 320 -23.27 -1.28 2.09
C TYR A 320 -22.38 -1.95 3.14
N ARG A 321 -21.08 -1.63 3.16
CA ARG A 321 -20.12 -2.15 4.17
C ARG A 321 -20.53 -1.81 5.61
N LEU A 322 -20.85 -0.54 5.87
CA LEU A 322 -21.31 -0.07 7.19
C LEU A 322 -22.58 -0.79 7.66
N THR A 323 -23.56 -0.99 6.78
CA THR A 323 -24.82 -1.66 7.14
C THR A 323 -24.60 -3.13 7.48
N THR A 324 -23.72 -3.81 6.75
CA THR A 324 -23.38 -5.22 7.02
C THR A 324 -22.58 -5.36 8.32
N GLU A 325 -21.59 -4.49 8.57
CA GLU A 325 -20.79 -4.54 9.80
C GLU A 325 -21.59 -4.25 11.07
N VAL A 326 -22.52 -3.29 11.02
CA VAL A 326 -23.28 -2.88 12.22
C VAL A 326 -24.57 -3.68 12.39
N GLY A 327 -25.19 -4.11 11.30
CA GLY A 327 -26.54 -4.68 11.29
C GLY A 327 -26.63 -6.19 11.13
N SER A 328 -25.58 -6.87 10.66
CA SER A 328 -25.63 -8.31 10.35
C SER A 328 -24.90 -9.15 11.40
N ALA A 329 -25.52 -10.26 11.80
CA ALA A 329 -24.93 -11.30 12.65
C ALA A 329 -25.12 -12.67 11.99
N ALA A 330 -24.20 -13.62 12.26
CA ALA A 330 -24.28 -14.97 11.69
C ALA A 330 -25.57 -15.68 12.16
N TRP A 331 -25.77 -15.68 13.48
CA TRP A 331 -26.96 -16.23 14.14
C TRP A 331 -27.49 -15.26 15.19
N ALA A 332 -28.82 -15.20 15.32
CA ALA A 332 -29.46 -14.44 16.40
C ALA A 332 -29.15 -15.09 17.76
N PRO A 333 -29.12 -14.31 18.87
CA PRO A 333 -28.70 -14.82 20.19
C PRO A 333 -29.53 -16.00 20.72
N ASN A 334 -30.76 -16.19 20.23
CA ASN A 334 -31.66 -17.28 20.63
C ASN A 334 -31.86 -18.35 19.53
N GLU A 335 -31.14 -18.26 18.41
CA GLU A 335 -31.29 -19.20 17.29
C GLU A 335 -30.24 -20.32 17.39
N VAL A 336 -30.66 -21.58 17.21
CA VAL A 336 -29.72 -22.70 17.10
C VAL A 336 -28.94 -22.55 15.79
N PRO A 337 -27.59 -22.51 15.83
CA PRO A 337 -26.77 -22.39 14.62
C PRO A 337 -27.13 -23.48 13.59
N ARG A 338 -27.68 -23.05 12.45
CA ARG A 338 -27.97 -23.93 11.32
C ARG A 338 -27.52 -23.28 10.03
N VAL A 339 -26.78 -24.03 9.23
CA VAL A 339 -26.29 -23.59 7.93
C VAL A 339 -27.28 -24.03 6.86
N LYS A 340 -27.66 -23.09 5.99
CA LYS A 340 -28.47 -23.38 4.81
C LYS A 340 -27.52 -23.64 3.65
N GLY A 341 -27.72 -24.73 2.91
CA GLY A 341 -26.87 -25.13 1.76
C GLY A 341 -27.03 -24.26 0.51
N GLY A 342 -27.53 -23.03 0.64
CA GLY A 342 -27.76 -22.08 -0.46
C GLY A 342 -27.16 -20.72 -0.14
N PRO A 343 -27.12 -19.79 -1.12
CA PRO A 343 -26.60 -18.46 -0.91
C PRO A 343 -27.36 -17.73 0.20
N LEU A 344 -26.68 -16.84 0.92
CA LEU A 344 -27.31 -16.01 1.93
C LEU A 344 -28.45 -15.19 1.31
N PRO A 345 -29.60 -15.04 2.01
CA PRO A 345 -30.68 -14.19 1.52
C PRO A 345 -30.21 -12.74 1.45
N GLU A 346 -30.70 -11.99 0.45
CA GLU A 346 -30.33 -10.59 0.21
C GLU A 346 -30.60 -9.68 1.41
N ARG A 347 -31.51 -10.07 2.30
CA ARG A 347 -31.78 -9.38 3.57
C ARG A 347 -30.59 -9.44 4.56
N LYS A 348 -29.80 -10.53 4.54
CA LYS A 348 -28.62 -10.70 5.42
C LYS A 348 -27.37 -10.10 4.78
N LEU A 349 -27.23 -10.28 3.46
CA LEU A 349 -26.11 -9.75 2.68
C LEU A 349 -26.62 -9.35 1.30
N ALA A 350 -26.70 -8.05 1.05
CA ALA A 350 -27.11 -7.53 -0.26
C ALA A 350 -26.09 -7.88 -1.35
N LYS A 351 -26.49 -7.80 -2.62
CA LYS A 351 -25.57 -7.95 -3.75
C LYS A 351 -24.71 -6.69 -3.89
N GLY A 352 -23.43 -6.87 -4.19
CA GLY A 352 -22.50 -5.77 -4.37
C GLY A 352 -22.82 -4.99 -5.65
N ALA A 353 -22.80 -3.66 -5.57
CA ALA A 353 -23.00 -2.81 -6.74
C ALA A 353 -21.73 -2.73 -7.62
N THR A 354 -20.56 -2.88 -7.00
CA THR A 354 -19.27 -2.85 -7.67
C THR A 354 -18.56 -4.22 -7.58
N PRO A 355 -17.67 -4.54 -8.54
CA PRO A 355 -16.86 -5.75 -8.44
C PRO A 355 -16.03 -5.81 -7.15
N SER A 356 -15.54 -4.66 -6.66
CA SER A 356 -14.83 -4.55 -5.39
C SER A 356 -15.72 -4.82 -4.18
N ASP A 357 -17.00 -4.47 -4.24
CA ASP A 357 -17.96 -4.80 -3.17
C ASP A 357 -18.30 -6.28 -3.14
N GLU A 358 -18.37 -6.94 -4.30
CA GLU A 358 -18.51 -8.40 -4.37
C GLU A 358 -17.30 -9.09 -3.76
N LEU A 359 -16.06 -8.63 -4.05
CA LEU A 359 -14.84 -9.13 -3.42
C LEU A 359 -14.85 -8.94 -1.89
N TRP A 360 -15.21 -7.74 -1.42
CA TRP A 360 -15.33 -7.47 0.01
C TRP A 360 -16.41 -8.36 0.68
N SER A 361 -17.52 -8.60 -0.02
CA SER A 361 -18.63 -9.41 0.48
C SER A 361 -18.27 -10.87 0.72
N ILE A 362 -17.18 -11.39 0.14
CA ILE A 362 -16.72 -12.77 0.33
C ILE A 362 -16.41 -13.02 1.81
N ASN A 363 -15.61 -12.15 2.44
CA ASN A 363 -15.25 -12.28 3.84
C ASN A 363 -16.50 -12.13 4.72
N ALA A 364 -17.35 -11.14 4.43
CA ALA A 364 -18.62 -10.95 5.12
C ALA A 364 -19.55 -12.18 5.01
N ALA A 365 -19.65 -12.78 3.83
CA ALA A 365 -20.48 -13.96 3.59
C ALA A 365 -20.02 -15.15 4.41
N VAL A 366 -18.71 -15.41 4.42
CA VAL A 366 -18.12 -16.49 5.21
C VAL A 366 -18.32 -16.25 6.71
N ASP A 367 -18.12 -15.02 7.19
CA ASP A 367 -18.36 -14.66 8.60
C ASP A 367 -19.82 -14.87 9.00
N LEU A 368 -20.76 -14.62 8.08
CA LEU A 368 -22.20 -14.81 8.28
C LEU A 368 -22.64 -16.29 8.15
N GLY A 369 -21.73 -17.20 7.86
CA GLY A 369 -22.01 -18.64 7.76
C GLY A 369 -22.43 -19.10 6.36
N GLU A 370 -22.02 -18.41 5.30
CA GLU A 370 -22.08 -18.95 3.94
C GLU A 370 -20.96 -20.01 3.76
N PRO A 371 -21.26 -21.20 3.21
CA PRO A 371 -20.24 -22.23 2.98
C PRO A 371 -19.14 -21.75 2.01
N ALA A 372 -17.89 -22.13 2.25
CA ALA A 372 -16.75 -21.71 1.42
C ALA A 372 -16.93 -22.00 -0.09
N PRO A 373 -17.49 -23.15 -0.53
CA PRO A 373 -17.79 -23.40 -1.94
C PRO A 373 -18.76 -22.40 -2.57
N MET A 374 -19.70 -21.85 -1.79
CA MET A 374 -20.64 -20.83 -2.28
C MET A 374 -19.97 -19.47 -2.41
N ALA A 375 -19.02 -19.15 -1.52
CA ALA A 375 -18.22 -17.93 -1.62
C ALA A 375 -17.38 -17.86 -2.91
N TYR A 376 -16.93 -19.00 -3.48
CA TYR A 376 -16.31 -19.03 -4.81
C TYR A 376 -17.23 -18.54 -5.92
N ARG A 377 -18.54 -18.78 -5.81
CA ARG A 377 -19.50 -18.28 -6.81
C ARG A 377 -19.49 -16.75 -6.85
N ARG A 378 -19.39 -16.09 -5.68
CA ARG A 378 -19.28 -14.62 -5.56
C ARG A 378 -18.01 -14.08 -6.18
N LEU A 379 -16.90 -14.80 -5.99
CA LEU A 379 -15.63 -14.47 -6.62
C LEU A 379 -15.72 -14.50 -8.16
N TRP A 380 -16.37 -15.52 -8.72
CA TRP A 380 -16.58 -15.62 -10.17
C TRP A 380 -17.59 -14.60 -10.70
N THR A 381 -18.61 -14.24 -9.92
CA THR A 381 -19.52 -13.14 -10.30
C THR A 381 -18.80 -11.81 -10.30
N ALA A 382 -17.90 -11.55 -9.35
CA ALA A 382 -17.07 -10.35 -9.35
C ALA A 382 -16.25 -10.26 -10.65
N LEU A 383 -15.58 -11.36 -11.05
CA LEU A 383 -14.82 -11.41 -12.29
C LEU A 383 -15.68 -11.20 -13.53
N ASN A 384 -16.87 -11.79 -13.60
CA ASN A 384 -17.77 -11.64 -14.75
C ASN A 384 -18.40 -10.25 -14.84
N SER A 385 -18.61 -9.57 -13.72
CA SER A 385 -19.10 -8.18 -13.68
C SER A 385 -18.15 -7.18 -14.35
N THR A 386 -16.86 -7.53 -14.51
CA THR A 386 -15.90 -6.69 -15.26
C THR A 386 -16.14 -6.70 -16.77
N LYS A 387 -16.79 -7.74 -17.31
CA LYS A 387 -17.04 -7.92 -18.76
C LYS A 387 -18.34 -7.28 -19.24
N ALA A 388 -19.21 -6.86 -18.33
CA ALA A 388 -20.56 -6.35 -18.63
C ALA A 388 -20.62 -4.82 -18.83
N GLY A 389 -19.49 -4.12 -18.80
CA GLY A 389 -19.43 -2.69 -19.08
C GLY A 389 -19.69 -2.41 -20.55
N THR A 390 -20.77 -1.67 -20.85
CA THR A 390 -21.02 -1.07 -22.17
C THR A 390 -19.87 -0.14 -22.57
N GLU A 391 -19.55 -0.11 -23.86
CA GLU A 391 -18.35 0.47 -24.51
C GLU A 391 -17.99 1.95 -24.17
N GLU A 392 -18.85 2.69 -23.45
CA GLU A 392 -18.60 4.10 -23.06
C GLU A 392 -18.01 4.31 -21.65
N ASN A 393 -17.99 3.29 -20.78
CA ASN A 393 -17.40 3.42 -19.45
C ASN A 393 -16.05 2.68 -19.40
N VAL A 394 -15.01 3.40 -18.95
CA VAL A 394 -13.67 2.85 -18.66
C VAL A 394 -13.83 1.49 -17.98
N PRO A 395 -13.16 0.41 -18.47
CA PRO A 395 -13.32 -0.92 -17.92
C PRO A 395 -13.12 -0.88 -16.41
N ARG A 396 -14.14 -1.28 -15.64
CA ARG A 396 -14.05 -1.43 -14.18
C ARG A 396 -13.14 -2.62 -13.90
N MET A 397 -11.83 -2.37 -13.89
CA MET A 397 -10.82 -3.41 -13.72
C MET A 397 -10.86 -3.88 -12.26
N ILE A 398 -11.07 -5.18 -12.06
CA ILE A 398 -10.88 -5.80 -10.74
C ILE A 398 -9.40 -5.74 -10.40
N SER A 399 -9.09 -5.49 -9.13
CA SER A 399 -7.75 -5.72 -8.62
C SER A 399 -7.45 -7.22 -8.65
N MET A 400 -6.46 -7.60 -9.45
CA MET A 400 -5.99 -8.98 -9.59
C MET A 400 -5.31 -9.43 -8.30
N SER A 401 -4.58 -8.54 -7.62
CA SER A 401 -3.99 -8.82 -6.31
C SER A 401 -5.07 -9.17 -5.27
N ALA A 402 -6.13 -8.35 -5.15
CA ALA A 402 -7.25 -8.60 -4.25
C ALA A 402 -8.05 -9.87 -4.61
N TRP A 403 -8.21 -10.16 -5.91
CA TRP A 403 -8.90 -11.37 -6.37
C TRP A 403 -8.13 -12.64 -5.99
N HIS A 404 -6.82 -12.68 -6.23
CA HIS A 404 -5.98 -13.81 -5.84
C HIS A 404 -5.85 -13.92 -4.31
N GLN A 405 -5.80 -12.82 -3.58
CA GLN A 405 -5.83 -12.82 -2.11
C GLN A 405 -7.12 -13.46 -1.57
N ALA A 406 -8.29 -13.12 -2.13
CA ALA A 406 -9.55 -13.73 -1.75
C ALA A 406 -9.57 -15.24 -2.03
N GLN A 407 -8.98 -15.68 -3.15
CA GLN A 407 -8.83 -17.11 -3.45
C GLN A 407 -7.94 -17.83 -2.44
N ALA A 408 -6.80 -17.23 -2.08
CA ALA A 408 -5.91 -17.81 -1.09
C ALA A 408 -6.61 -18.02 0.26
N GLY A 409 -7.39 -17.02 0.71
CA GLY A 409 -8.21 -17.13 1.92
C GLY A 409 -9.20 -18.30 1.86
N LEU A 410 -9.95 -18.43 0.77
CA LEU A 410 -10.92 -19.52 0.60
C LEU A 410 -10.27 -20.91 0.52
N TRP A 411 -9.14 -21.05 -0.19
CA TRP A 411 -8.40 -22.31 -0.25
C TRP A 411 -7.81 -22.68 1.12
N GLY A 412 -7.31 -21.68 1.87
CA GLY A 412 -6.86 -21.86 3.24
C GLY A 412 -7.98 -22.34 4.17
N MET A 413 -9.18 -21.77 4.06
CA MET A 413 -10.35 -22.22 4.82
C MET A 413 -10.79 -23.65 4.48
N MET A 414 -10.62 -24.05 3.21
CA MET A 414 -10.84 -25.43 2.79
C MET A 414 -9.65 -26.37 3.08
N GLY A 415 -8.59 -25.89 3.73
CA GLY A 415 -7.43 -26.69 4.13
C GLY A 415 -6.46 -27.04 3.00
N SER A 416 -6.59 -26.43 1.81
CA SER A 416 -5.60 -26.59 0.74
C SER A 416 -4.50 -25.52 0.88
N GLY A 417 -3.44 -25.86 1.61
CA GLY A 417 -2.28 -24.97 1.80
C GLY A 417 -1.53 -24.67 0.50
N GLU A 418 -1.31 -25.67 -0.35
CA GLU A 418 -0.56 -25.51 -1.61
C GLU A 418 -1.25 -24.54 -2.59
N LEU A 419 -2.57 -24.63 -2.73
CA LEU A 419 -3.33 -23.70 -3.56
C LEU A 419 -3.39 -22.31 -2.95
N ALA A 420 -3.49 -22.22 -1.62
CA ALA A 420 -3.42 -20.92 -0.94
C ALA A 420 -2.06 -20.25 -1.21
N ASP A 421 -0.96 -20.98 -1.09
CA ASP A 421 0.39 -20.47 -1.33
C ASP A 421 0.60 -20.06 -2.80
N LEU A 422 0.07 -20.84 -3.75
CA LEU A 422 0.10 -20.48 -5.17
C LEU A 422 -0.63 -19.15 -5.40
N HIS A 423 -1.84 -19.00 -4.87
CA HIS A 423 -2.62 -17.78 -5.05
C HIS A 423 -2.00 -16.57 -4.36
N GLU A 424 -1.38 -16.73 -3.20
CA GLU A 424 -0.61 -15.65 -2.57
C GLU A 424 0.61 -15.25 -3.37
N SER A 425 1.34 -16.22 -3.94
CA SER A 425 2.48 -15.92 -4.80
C SER A 425 2.05 -15.13 -6.03
N MET A 426 0.91 -15.49 -6.64
CA MET A 426 0.35 -14.75 -7.77
C MET A 426 -0.11 -13.34 -7.36
N ALA A 427 -0.71 -13.18 -6.18
CA ALA A 427 -1.11 -11.88 -5.65
C ALA A 427 0.08 -10.95 -5.41
N LEU A 428 1.21 -11.49 -4.90
CA LEU A 428 2.44 -10.73 -4.67
C LEU A 428 3.14 -10.33 -5.98
N THR A 429 2.95 -11.08 -7.07
CA THR A 429 3.52 -10.76 -8.39
C THR A 429 2.63 -9.83 -9.23
N ALA A 430 1.44 -9.49 -8.74
CA ALA A 430 0.48 -8.71 -9.51
C ALA A 430 0.92 -7.23 -9.61
N PRO A 431 0.74 -6.57 -10.78
CA PRO A 431 1.19 -5.20 -11.01
C PRO A 431 0.38 -4.15 -10.24
N ASP A 432 -0.81 -4.52 -9.77
CA ASP A 432 -1.75 -3.69 -9.01
C ASP A 432 -1.66 -3.91 -7.49
N LEU A 433 -0.52 -4.44 -7.01
CA LEU A 433 -0.32 -4.69 -5.59
C LEU A 433 -0.13 -3.38 -4.81
N GLU A 434 -1.08 -3.07 -3.94
CA GLU A 434 -0.97 -2.01 -2.95
C GLU A 434 -0.17 -2.49 -1.72
N GLU A 435 0.51 -1.56 -1.02
CA GLU A 435 1.31 -1.88 0.19
C GLU A 435 0.45 -2.51 1.31
N GLU A 436 -0.77 -2.02 1.52
CA GLU A 436 -1.74 -2.60 2.46
C GLU A 436 -2.16 -4.03 2.07
N GLY A 437 -2.28 -4.30 0.77
CA GLY A 437 -2.57 -5.63 0.24
C GLY A 437 -1.40 -6.59 0.49
N ARG A 438 -0.18 -6.12 0.25
CA ARG A 438 1.07 -6.88 0.46
C ARG A 438 1.18 -7.35 1.90
N ILE A 439 1.01 -6.47 2.89
CA ILE A 439 1.13 -6.88 4.29
C ILE A 439 0.04 -7.90 4.65
N THR A 440 -1.19 -7.72 4.18
CA THR A 440 -2.29 -8.64 4.50
C THR A 440 -2.02 -10.05 3.97
N ILE A 441 -1.43 -10.18 2.78
CA ILE A 441 -1.01 -11.46 2.20
C ILE A 441 0.09 -12.10 3.04
N LEU A 442 1.11 -11.33 3.43
CA LEU A 442 2.23 -11.81 4.24
C LEU A 442 1.80 -12.27 5.64
N LEU A 443 0.86 -11.54 6.27
CA LEU A 443 0.28 -11.93 7.55
C LEU A 443 -0.48 -13.26 7.45
N ALA A 444 -1.32 -13.42 6.43
CA ALA A 444 -2.07 -14.66 6.20
C ALA A 444 -1.11 -15.85 5.95
N ARG A 445 -0.03 -15.63 5.20
CA ARG A 445 1.00 -16.63 4.96
C ARG A 445 1.73 -17.04 6.24
N ALA A 446 2.15 -16.06 7.04
CA ALA A 446 2.83 -16.31 8.31
C ALA A 446 1.94 -17.07 9.29
N GLU A 447 0.65 -16.70 9.39
CA GLU A 447 -0.30 -17.42 10.24
C GLU A 447 -0.48 -18.88 9.81
N ARG A 448 -0.52 -19.17 8.50
CA ARG A 448 -0.56 -20.55 8.00
C ARG A 448 0.73 -21.31 8.25
N SER A 449 1.90 -20.70 8.04
CA SER A 449 3.18 -21.32 8.40
C SER A 449 3.22 -21.68 9.89
N ALA A 450 2.71 -20.79 10.75
CA ALA A 450 2.61 -21.06 12.18
C ALA A 450 1.64 -22.20 12.52
N THR A 451 0.50 -22.36 11.82
CA THR A 451 -0.39 -23.53 12.05
C THR A 451 0.24 -24.85 11.61
N THR A 452 1.20 -24.82 10.68
CA THR A 452 2.00 -26.00 10.32
C THR A 452 3.16 -26.28 11.28
N GLY A 453 3.36 -25.46 12.32
CA GLY A 453 4.44 -25.62 13.29
C GLY A 453 5.78 -25.03 12.85
N LYS A 454 5.80 -24.28 11.74
CA LYS A 454 7.02 -23.63 11.22
C LYS A 454 7.14 -22.20 11.74
N PHE A 455 7.34 -22.06 13.05
CA PHE A 455 7.35 -20.75 13.72
C PHE A 455 8.51 -19.86 13.26
N ASP A 456 9.70 -20.43 13.08
CA ASP A 456 10.87 -19.65 12.64
C ASP A 456 10.72 -19.14 11.21
N GLU A 457 10.17 -19.94 10.28
CA GLU A 457 9.87 -19.48 8.91
C GLU A 457 8.81 -18.36 8.93
N ALA A 458 7.79 -18.48 9.78
CA ALA A 458 6.74 -17.47 9.93
C ALA A 458 7.29 -16.14 10.49
N LEU A 459 8.14 -16.20 11.53
CA LEU A 459 8.78 -15.02 12.09
C LEU A 459 9.80 -14.41 11.13
N ALA A 460 10.60 -15.23 10.44
CA ALA A 460 11.57 -14.72 9.45
C ALA A 460 10.88 -13.94 8.32
N LEU A 461 9.70 -14.41 7.88
CA LEU A 461 8.90 -13.70 6.87
C LEU A 461 8.38 -12.35 7.38
N LEU A 462 7.92 -12.28 8.64
CA LEU A 462 7.40 -11.03 9.21
C LEU A 462 8.47 -10.05 9.68
N LEU A 463 9.68 -10.53 9.96
CA LEU A 463 10.83 -9.73 10.43
C LEU A 463 11.76 -9.30 9.28
N ASP A 464 11.42 -9.64 8.03
CA ASP A 464 12.17 -9.22 6.86
C ASP A 464 12.15 -7.68 6.73
N PRO A 465 13.31 -7.00 6.56
CA PRO A 465 13.37 -5.54 6.48
C PRO A 465 12.42 -4.95 5.43
N GLY A 466 12.24 -5.62 4.28
CA GLY A 466 11.34 -5.18 3.22
C GLY A 466 9.85 -5.27 3.55
N VAL A 467 9.48 -5.84 4.70
CA VAL A 467 8.11 -5.85 5.24
C VAL A 467 7.93 -4.76 6.29
N LEU A 468 9.02 -4.38 6.96
CA LEU A 468 9.01 -3.37 8.03
C LEU A 468 9.13 -1.94 7.51
N GLU A 469 9.69 -1.76 6.31
CA GLU A 469 9.75 -0.47 5.61
C GLU A 469 8.34 -0.04 5.15
N GLY A 470 7.98 1.22 5.39
CA GLY A 470 6.71 1.81 4.93
C GLY A 470 5.45 1.43 5.73
N LEU A 471 5.57 0.74 6.88
CA LEU A 471 4.40 0.36 7.68
C LEU A 471 3.62 1.56 8.22
N SER A 472 2.32 1.62 7.92
CA SER A 472 1.40 2.52 8.60
C SER A 472 1.18 2.09 10.06
N LEU A 473 0.72 3.00 10.93
CA LEU A 473 0.41 2.65 12.32
C LEU A 473 -0.67 1.54 12.42
N THR A 474 -1.63 1.53 11.51
CA THR A 474 -2.66 0.48 11.43
C THR A 474 -2.07 -0.87 11.04
N ASP A 475 -1.14 -0.88 10.08
CA ASP A 475 -0.47 -2.08 9.62
C ASP A 475 0.50 -2.63 10.67
N TYR A 476 1.23 -1.74 11.35
CA TYR A 476 2.07 -2.09 12.50
C TYR A 476 1.27 -2.82 13.59
N ARG A 477 0.06 -2.36 13.93
CA ARG A 477 -0.77 -3.00 14.97
C ARG A 477 -1.25 -4.37 14.54
N ARG A 478 -1.66 -4.53 13.28
CA ARG A 478 -2.04 -5.83 12.71
C ARG A 478 -0.85 -6.79 12.69
N TRP A 479 0.29 -6.32 12.20
CA TRP A 479 1.55 -7.06 12.18
C TRP A 479 1.97 -7.50 13.58
N ALA A 480 2.01 -6.58 14.55
CA ALA A 480 2.38 -6.88 15.92
C ALA A 480 1.41 -7.91 16.53
N SER A 481 0.11 -7.79 16.29
CA SER A 481 -0.88 -8.76 16.77
C SER A 481 -0.62 -10.17 16.24
N VAL A 482 -0.25 -10.31 14.96
CA VAL A 482 0.08 -11.61 14.35
C VAL A 482 1.40 -12.15 14.90
N VAL A 483 2.43 -11.31 15.02
CA VAL A 483 3.72 -11.69 15.64
C VAL A 483 3.48 -12.23 17.06
N TRP A 484 2.68 -11.53 17.87
CA TRP A 484 2.34 -11.99 19.21
C TRP A 484 1.55 -13.31 19.20
N SER A 485 0.59 -13.46 18.28
CA SER A 485 -0.18 -14.70 18.12
C SER A 485 0.71 -15.90 17.76
N ILE A 486 1.74 -15.70 16.93
CA ILE A 486 2.69 -16.76 16.54
C ILE A 486 3.54 -17.19 17.75
N VAL A 487 4.12 -16.23 18.47
CA VAL A 487 4.96 -16.52 19.64
C VAL A 487 4.12 -17.09 20.79
N GLU A 488 2.87 -16.62 20.96
CA GLU A 488 1.91 -17.18 21.91
C GLU A 488 1.61 -18.64 21.58
N LYS A 489 1.33 -18.97 20.31
CA LYS A 489 1.13 -20.37 19.88
C LYS A 489 2.36 -21.23 20.18
N GLU A 490 3.55 -20.78 19.83
CA GLU A 490 4.81 -21.49 20.12
C GLU A 490 4.98 -21.74 21.63
N ALA A 491 4.81 -20.70 22.46
CA ALA A 491 4.90 -20.81 23.91
C ALA A 491 3.82 -21.72 24.52
N THR A 492 2.59 -21.71 23.99
CA THR A 492 1.53 -22.62 24.44
C THR A 492 1.80 -24.08 24.09
N LEU A 493 2.48 -24.36 22.97
CA LEU A 493 2.84 -25.72 22.57
C LEU A 493 3.99 -26.29 23.41
N GLU A 494 4.96 -25.45 23.78
CA GLU A 494 6.05 -25.84 24.67
C GLU A 494 5.67 -25.86 26.17
N GLU A 495 4.51 -25.30 26.52
CA GLU A 495 4.06 -25.08 27.90
C GLU A 495 5.02 -24.22 28.75
N ASP A 496 5.66 -23.22 28.14
CA ASP A 496 6.56 -22.29 28.85
C ASP A 496 5.75 -21.17 29.54
N ALA A 497 5.41 -21.42 30.81
CA ALA A 497 4.70 -20.46 31.65
C ALA A 497 5.46 -19.13 31.84
N ALA A 498 6.80 -19.15 31.83
CA ALA A 498 7.60 -17.94 31.96
C ALA A 498 7.46 -17.07 30.70
N ALA A 499 7.56 -17.67 29.51
CA ALA A 499 7.34 -16.98 28.24
C ALA A 499 5.91 -16.39 28.14
N LEU A 500 4.87 -17.14 28.54
CA LEU A 500 3.49 -16.65 28.54
C LEU A 500 3.30 -15.46 29.50
N SER A 501 3.96 -15.47 30.66
CA SER A 501 3.89 -14.34 31.60
C SER A 501 4.56 -13.07 31.05
N VAL A 502 5.67 -13.22 30.32
CA VAL A 502 6.37 -12.11 29.66
C VAL A 502 5.52 -11.56 28.52
N LEU A 503 4.91 -12.43 27.70
CA LEU A 503 3.99 -12.03 26.63
C LEU A 503 2.82 -11.20 27.16
N ALA A 504 2.22 -11.59 28.28
CA ALA A 504 1.12 -10.86 28.89
C ALA A 504 1.51 -9.43 29.31
N GLY A 505 2.78 -9.21 29.70
CA GLY A 505 3.30 -7.88 30.06
C GLY A 505 3.71 -6.99 28.87
N LEU A 506 4.02 -7.58 27.71
CA LEU A 506 4.46 -6.85 26.52
C LEU A 506 3.31 -6.49 25.56
N ARG A 507 2.15 -7.13 25.71
CA ARG A 507 1.03 -7.00 24.77
C ARG A 507 0.22 -5.73 25.00
N ALA A 508 0.09 -4.91 23.96
CA ALA A 508 -0.93 -3.86 23.88
C ALA A 508 -2.33 -4.50 23.69
N PRO A 509 -3.43 -3.83 24.09
CA PRO A 509 -4.78 -4.33 23.85
C PRO A 509 -4.96 -4.70 22.37
N ALA A 510 -5.44 -5.91 22.12
CA ALA A 510 -5.58 -6.42 20.75
C ALA A 510 -6.64 -5.59 20.01
N PRO A 511 -6.37 -5.19 18.76
CA PRO A 511 -7.39 -4.54 17.97
C PRO A 511 -8.51 -5.55 17.69
N GLU A 512 -9.76 -5.09 17.79
CA GLU A 512 -10.94 -5.96 17.65
C GLU A 512 -11.67 -5.67 16.36
N ARG A 513 -12.31 -6.72 15.85
CA ARG A 513 -13.19 -6.62 14.69
C ARG A 513 -14.62 -6.40 15.19
N THR A 514 -15.26 -5.32 14.74
CA THR A 514 -16.59 -4.93 15.23
C THR A 514 -17.75 -5.71 14.62
N GLY A 515 -17.54 -6.40 13.50
CA GLY A 515 -18.58 -7.14 12.77
C GLY A 515 -18.08 -7.89 11.53
N PRO A 516 -18.98 -8.61 10.82
CA PRO A 516 -18.64 -9.43 9.67
C PRO A 516 -18.12 -8.57 8.50
N GLY A 517 -17.11 -9.07 7.79
CA GLY A 517 -16.44 -8.31 6.71
C GLY A 517 -15.62 -7.10 7.17
N GLY A 518 -15.70 -6.72 8.46
CA GLY A 518 -15.13 -5.46 8.94
C GLY A 518 -13.63 -5.45 9.09
N LEU A 519 -13.07 -4.24 9.04
CA LEU A 519 -11.67 -3.99 9.34
C LEU A 519 -11.40 -4.19 10.84
N VAL A 520 -10.18 -4.63 11.14
CA VAL A 520 -9.65 -4.68 12.51
C VAL A 520 -9.30 -3.24 12.92
N ARG A 521 -9.88 -2.75 14.02
CA ARG A 521 -9.78 -1.35 14.48
C ARG A 521 -9.43 -1.28 15.97
N ASP A 522 -8.87 -0.14 16.38
CA ASP A 522 -8.60 0.13 17.79
C ASP A 522 -9.84 0.66 18.51
N LYS A 523 -9.97 0.29 19.78
CA LYS A 523 -11.02 0.80 20.69
C LYS A 523 -10.66 2.23 21.15
N PHE A 524 -10.76 3.23 20.28
CA PHE A 524 -10.56 4.62 20.71
C PHE A 524 -11.84 5.32 21.15
N ASP A 525 -13.03 4.90 20.68
CA ASP A 525 -14.31 5.46 21.11
C ASP A 525 -15.33 4.34 21.37
N LEU A 526 -15.60 4.06 22.65
CA LEU A 526 -16.71 3.19 23.08
C LEU A 526 -17.78 4.03 23.77
N GLU A 527 -18.58 4.77 23.00
CA GLU A 527 -19.96 5.08 23.42
C GLU A 527 -20.96 4.03 22.89
N ALA A 528 -20.61 3.27 21.84
CA ALA A 528 -21.42 2.17 21.36
C ALA A 528 -21.11 0.89 22.14
N THR A 529 -21.70 0.73 23.33
CA THR A 529 -21.85 -0.61 23.92
C THR A 529 -22.65 -1.46 22.92
N PRO A 530 -22.10 -2.57 22.37
CA PRO A 530 -22.88 -3.44 21.51
C PRO A 530 -23.87 -4.22 22.39
N GLU A 531 -25.06 -3.66 22.58
CA GLU A 531 -26.18 -4.36 23.20
C GLU A 531 -26.40 -5.69 22.47
N SER A 532 -26.16 -6.81 23.14
CA SER A 532 -26.65 -8.16 22.78
C SER A 532 -26.48 -8.57 21.31
N ARG A 533 -25.37 -8.20 20.66
CA ARG A 533 -25.08 -8.72 19.32
C ARG A 533 -24.89 -10.23 19.44
N GLY A 534 -25.54 -10.99 18.56
CA GLY A 534 -25.51 -12.47 18.54
C GLY A 534 -24.10 -13.03 18.27
N ILE A 535 -24.01 -14.20 17.67
CA ILE A 535 -22.71 -14.82 17.38
C ILE A 535 -22.06 -14.07 16.20
N LEU A 536 -20.90 -13.46 16.46
CA LEU A 536 -20.39 -12.32 15.67
C LEU A 536 -19.40 -12.68 14.55
N PRO A 537 -18.76 -13.85 14.56
CA PRO A 537 -18.60 -14.58 13.29
C PRO A 537 -18.65 -16.12 13.44
N ALA A 538 -19.14 -16.79 12.39
CA ALA A 538 -19.34 -18.25 12.39
C ALA A 538 -18.06 -19.05 12.66
N GLN A 539 -16.91 -18.59 12.14
CA GLN A 539 -15.62 -19.27 12.31
C GLN A 539 -15.08 -19.16 13.73
N GLU A 540 -15.15 -17.97 14.34
CA GLU A 540 -14.66 -17.78 15.71
C GLU A 540 -15.51 -18.57 16.70
N HIS A 541 -16.83 -18.64 16.50
CA HIS A 541 -17.69 -19.48 17.32
C HIS A 541 -17.28 -20.95 17.33
N ILE A 542 -16.94 -21.50 16.17
CA ILE A 542 -16.46 -22.89 16.06
C ILE A 542 -15.11 -23.03 16.77
N ARG A 543 -14.17 -22.10 16.54
CA ARG A 543 -12.85 -22.11 17.21
C ARG A 543 -12.98 -22.02 18.72
N ASP A 544 -13.82 -21.13 19.23
CA ASP A 544 -14.01 -20.93 20.66
C ASP A 544 -14.69 -22.13 21.30
N SER A 545 -15.66 -22.74 20.61
CA SER A 545 -16.28 -23.99 21.04
C SER A 545 -15.26 -25.13 21.13
N LEU A 546 -14.35 -25.26 20.14
CA LEU A 546 -13.28 -26.27 20.15
C LEU A 546 -12.22 -25.97 21.21
N LYS A 547 -11.81 -24.71 21.40
CA LYS A 547 -10.90 -24.29 22.47
C LYS A 547 -11.48 -24.58 23.84
N GLN A 548 -12.76 -24.29 24.05
CA GLN A 548 -13.46 -24.58 25.30
C GLN A 548 -13.56 -26.09 25.52
N ALA A 549 -13.88 -26.87 24.49
CA ALA A 549 -13.88 -28.33 24.55
C ALA A 549 -12.48 -28.89 24.91
N ARG A 550 -11.41 -28.36 24.32
CA ARG A 550 -10.01 -28.71 24.64
C ARG A 550 -9.70 -28.39 26.11
N SER A 551 -10.05 -27.19 26.58
CA SER A 551 -9.86 -26.81 27.99
C SER A 551 -10.62 -27.73 28.95
N MET A 552 -11.82 -28.19 28.57
CA MET A 552 -12.60 -29.15 29.36
C MET A 552 -11.99 -30.55 29.37
N LEU A 553 -11.47 -31.02 28.22
CA LEU A 553 -10.74 -32.28 28.09
C LEU A 553 -9.50 -32.29 29.00
N ASP A 554 -8.76 -31.18 29.03
CA ASP A 554 -7.56 -31.00 29.84
C ASP A 554 -7.86 -31.03 31.35
N LYS A 555 -9.03 -30.54 31.75
CA LYS A 555 -9.52 -30.58 33.13
C LYS A 555 -10.16 -31.92 33.51
N HIS A 556 -10.12 -32.92 32.63
CA HIS A 556 -10.78 -34.22 32.82
C HIS A 556 -12.29 -34.11 33.11
N THR A 557 -12.96 -33.15 32.47
CA THR A 557 -14.41 -32.99 32.59
C THR A 557 -15.10 -34.23 31.99
N PRO A 558 -16.23 -34.70 32.55
CA PRO A 558 -16.94 -35.86 32.01
C PRO A 558 -17.32 -35.72 30.53
N ALA A 559 -17.09 -36.77 29.74
CA ALA A 559 -17.31 -36.82 28.30
C ALA A 559 -18.71 -36.37 27.83
N HIS A 560 -19.76 -36.63 28.62
CA HIS A 560 -21.13 -36.27 28.28
C HIS A 560 -21.40 -34.74 28.21
N LEU A 561 -20.58 -33.93 28.90
CA LEU A 561 -20.67 -32.47 28.84
C LEU A 561 -19.93 -31.89 27.62
N ILE A 562 -18.88 -32.57 27.18
CA ILE A 562 -18.00 -32.13 26.08
C ILE A 562 -18.60 -32.53 24.73
N LEU A 563 -19.22 -33.71 24.67
CA LEU A 563 -19.72 -34.30 23.43
C LEU A 563 -20.69 -33.39 22.64
N PRO A 564 -21.71 -32.74 23.25
CA PRO A 564 -22.61 -31.87 22.50
C PRO A 564 -21.90 -30.68 21.85
N MET A 565 -20.90 -30.11 22.54
CA MET A 565 -20.14 -28.98 22.02
C MET A 565 -19.30 -29.37 20.81
N VAL A 566 -18.57 -30.50 20.91
CA VAL A 566 -17.73 -31.00 19.83
C VAL A 566 -18.58 -31.42 18.62
N LEU A 567 -19.71 -32.09 18.83
CA LEU A 567 -20.61 -32.49 17.75
C LEU A 567 -21.23 -31.28 17.05
N SER A 568 -21.63 -30.25 17.80
CA SER A 568 -22.14 -29.01 17.23
C SER A 568 -21.06 -28.31 16.39
N ALA A 569 -19.86 -28.17 16.92
CA ALA A 569 -18.73 -27.56 16.22
C ALA A 569 -18.36 -28.33 14.94
N LEU A 570 -18.34 -29.66 15.00
CA LEU A 570 -18.02 -30.53 13.87
C LEU A 570 -19.09 -30.44 12.78
N GLN A 571 -20.37 -30.48 13.15
CA GLN A 571 -21.47 -30.35 12.19
C GLN A 571 -21.45 -28.98 11.50
N LEU A 572 -21.18 -27.91 12.26
CA LEU A 572 -21.05 -26.56 11.70
C LEU A 572 -19.84 -26.47 10.77
N ALA A 573 -18.66 -26.94 11.19
CA ALA A 573 -17.45 -26.93 10.38
C ALA A 573 -17.64 -27.71 9.06
N GLN A 574 -18.28 -28.89 9.11
CA GLN A 574 -18.62 -29.66 7.92
C GLN A 574 -19.57 -28.91 7.00
N SER A 575 -20.63 -28.32 7.55
CA SER A 575 -21.64 -27.61 6.77
C SER A 575 -21.11 -26.33 6.10
N LEU A 576 -20.10 -25.68 6.69
CA LEU A 576 -19.41 -24.52 6.13
C LEU A 576 -18.22 -24.90 5.24
N ALA A 577 -17.86 -26.18 5.18
CA ALA A 577 -16.67 -26.71 4.52
C ALA A 577 -15.34 -26.11 5.06
N LEU A 578 -15.28 -25.90 6.37
CA LEU A 578 -14.09 -25.43 7.09
C LEU A 578 -13.26 -26.64 7.54
N TRP A 579 -12.53 -27.24 6.60
CA TRP A 579 -11.84 -28.52 6.82
C TRP A 579 -10.80 -28.50 7.94
N PRO A 580 -9.96 -27.47 8.13
CA PRO A 580 -9.00 -27.45 9.24
C PRO A 580 -9.69 -27.51 10.62
N LEU A 581 -10.81 -26.81 10.80
CA LEU A 581 -11.59 -26.83 12.05
C LEU A 581 -12.36 -28.13 12.22
N HIS A 582 -12.83 -28.70 11.12
CA HIS A 582 -13.45 -30.02 11.12
C HIS A 582 -12.45 -31.09 11.57
N ASP A 583 -11.23 -31.06 11.05
CA ASP A 583 -10.17 -32.02 11.40
C ASP A 583 -9.77 -31.89 12.87
N GLU A 584 -9.67 -30.66 13.40
CA GLU A 584 -9.49 -30.41 14.85
C GLU A 584 -10.66 -30.99 15.66
N GLY A 585 -11.90 -30.79 15.18
CA GLY A 585 -13.11 -31.34 15.78
C GLY A 585 -13.12 -32.87 15.84
N ILE A 586 -12.66 -33.57 14.80
CA ILE A 586 -12.61 -35.04 14.82
C ILE A 586 -11.53 -35.55 15.78
N VAL A 587 -10.37 -34.89 15.86
CA VAL A 587 -9.35 -35.25 16.85
C VAL A 587 -9.90 -35.08 18.26
N ALA A 588 -10.57 -33.96 18.55
CA ALA A 588 -11.24 -33.74 19.84
C ALA A 588 -12.35 -34.78 20.11
N LEU A 589 -13.16 -35.13 19.10
CA LEU A 589 -14.18 -36.18 19.22
C LEU A 589 -13.55 -37.53 19.55
N SER A 590 -12.42 -37.86 18.92
CA SER A 590 -11.72 -39.13 19.13
C SER A 590 -11.14 -39.21 20.54
N GLU A 591 -10.65 -38.09 21.09
CA GLU A 591 -10.23 -37.98 22.50
C GLU A 591 -11.43 -38.18 23.47
N VAL A 592 -12.60 -37.62 23.16
CA VAL A 592 -13.83 -37.86 23.94
C VAL A 592 -14.27 -39.33 23.86
N LEU A 593 -14.19 -39.95 22.68
CA LEU A 593 -14.53 -41.37 22.50
C LEU A 593 -13.59 -42.29 23.29
N LEU A 594 -12.31 -41.93 23.43
CA LEU A 594 -11.38 -42.66 24.30
C LEU A 594 -11.81 -42.59 25.78
N GLN A 595 -12.27 -41.43 26.26
CA GLN A 595 -12.79 -41.28 27.63
C GLN A 595 -14.08 -42.09 27.87
N MET A 596 -14.85 -42.34 26.81
CA MET A 596 -16.06 -43.17 26.84
C MET A 596 -15.80 -44.67 26.62
N GLU A 597 -14.54 -45.10 26.58
CA GLU A 597 -14.14 -46.50 26.35
C GLU A 597 -14.54 -47.06 24.97
N LEU A 598 -14.77 -46.19 23.98
CA LEU A 598 -15.14 -46.56 22.61
C LEU A 598 -13.93 -46.60 21.67
N TRP A 599 -12.88 -47.34 22.03
CA TRP A 599 -11.56 -47.27 21.39
C TRP A 599 -11.56 -47.70 19.91
N SER A 600 -12.32 -48.74 19.53
CA SER A 600 -12.42 -49.17 18.13
C SER A 600 -13.06 -48.10 17.24
N LYS A 601 -14.01 -47.33 17.79
CA LYS A 601 -14.63 -46.22 17.06
C LYS A 601 -13.64 -45.07 16.91
N ALA A 602 -12.93 -44.71 17.99
CA ALA A 602 -11.91 -43.67 17.95
C ALA A 602 -10.82 -43.96 16.89
N ASP A 603 -10.29 -45.18 16.81
CA ASP A 603 -9.30 -45.53 15.78
C ASP A 603 -9.88 -45.46 14.35
N LYS A 604 -11.11 -45.94 14.14
CA LYS A 604 -11.77 -45.89 12.83
C LYS A 604 -11.98 -44.46 12.33
N GLU A 605 -12.43 -43.57 13.21
CA GLU A 605 -12.57 -42.16 12.85
C GLU A 605 -11.20 -41.60 12.46
N VAL A 606 -10.17 -41.74 13.30
CA VAL A 606 -8.81 -41.22 13.02
C VAL A 606 -8.19 -41.82 11.76
N ALA A 607 -8.40 -43.11 11.50
CA ALA A 607 -7.89 -43.77 10.31
C ALA A 607 -8.50 -43.21 9.01
N ALA A 608 -9.77 -42.76 9.03
CA ALA A 608 -10.47 -42.27 7.86
C ALA A 608 -9.90 -40.94 7.33
N PHE A 609 -9.36 -40.08 8.20
CA PHE A 609 -8.82 -38.76 7.82
C PHE A 609 -7.30 -38.64 7.96
N TRP A 610 -6.60 -39.72 8.30
CA TRP A 610 -5.15 -39.76 8.51
C TRP A 610 -4.31 -39.03 7.43
N PRO A 611 -4.58 -39.16 6.12
CA PRO A 611 -3.77 -38.52 5.08
C PRO A 611 -3.85 -36.99 5.05
N ARG A 612 -4.91 -36.40 5.63
CA ARG A 612 -5.17 -34.94 5.58
C ARG A 612 -4.58 -34.19 6.77
N LEU A 613 -4.18 -34.90 7.81
CA LEU A 613 -3.74 -34.27 9.04
C LEU A 613 -2.40 -33.56 8.86
N GLY A 614 -2.43 -32.27 9.17
CA GLY A 614 -1.23 -31.44 9.33
C GLY A 614 -0.41 -31.83 10.56
N SER A 615 0.53 -30.99 10.94
CA SER A 615 1.57 -31.33 11.90
C SER A 615 1.05 -31.57 13.33
N GLU A 616 0.51 -30.56 14.04
CA GLU A 616 0.09 -30.69 15.46
C GLU A 616 -1.05 -31.70 15.61
N LEU A 617 -2.08 -31.55 14.77
CA LEU A 617 -3.22 -32.46 14.72
C LEU A 617 -2.78 -33.88 14.37
N GLY A 618 -1.79 -34.05 13.51
CA GLY A 618 -1.20 -35.34 13.16
C GLY A 618 -0.42 -35.99 14.30
N ALA A 619 0.22 -35.21 15.19
CA ALA A 619 0.87 -35.71 16.39
C ALA A 619 -0.17 -36.16 17.44
N ARG A 620 -1.20 -35.34 17.67
CA ARG A 620 -2.32 -35.66 18.58
C ARG A 620 -3.11 -36.89 18.11
N ALA A 621 -3.44 -36.95 16.83
CA ALA A 621 -4.11 -38.09 16.23
C ALA A 621 -3.28 -39.38 16.38
N ALA A 622 -1.96 -39.32 16.18
CA ALA A 622 -1.08 -40.46 16.40
C ALA A 622 -1.13 -40.95 17.86
N LEU A 623 -1.15 -40.02 18.82
CA LEU A 623 -1.28 -40.33 20.24
C LEU A 623 -2.64 -40.96 20.59
N VAL A 624 -3.74 -40.45 20.02
CA VAL A 624 -5.09 -41.02 20.16
C VAL A 624 -5.11 -42.46 19.66
N ARG A 625 -4.53 -42.74 18.48
CA ARG A 625 -4.44 -44.11 17.95
C ARG A 625 -3.57 -45.01 18.81
N ALA A 626 -2.46 -44.50 19.35
CA ALA A 626 -1.62 -45.26 20.27
C ALA A 626 -2.40 -45.68 21.52
N LYS A 627 -3.16 -44.76 22.12
CA LYS A 627 -4.05 -45.03 23.28
C LYS A 627 -5.15 -46.03 22.92
N ALA A 628 -5.79 -45.88 21.76
CA ALA A 628 -6.83 -46.80 21.30
C ALA A 628 -6.31 -48.23 21.12
N HIS A 629 -5.18 -48.40 20.44
CA HIS A 629 -4.57 -49.71 20.21
C HIS A 629 -4.02 -50.34 21.48
N ALA A 630 -3.50 -49.55 22.43
CA ALA A 630 -3.08 -50.04 23.73
C ALA A 630 -4.27 -50.60 24.52
N ALA A 631 -5.39 -49.87 24.58
CA ALA A 631 -6.61 -50.33 25.26
C ALA A 631 -7.21 -51.58 24.61
N LEU A 632 -7.27 -51.62 23.26
CA LEU A 632 -7.72 -52.81 22.53
C LEU A 632 -6.81 -54.03 22.72
N ALA A 633 -5.50 -53.81 22.91
CA ALA A 633 -4.57 -54.89 23.21
C ALA A 633 -4.81 -55.49 24.60
N LEU A 634 -5.12 -54.63 25.60
CA LEU A 634 -5.47 -55.06 26.96
C LEU A 634 -6.78 -55.85 26.99
N GLU A 635 -7.80 -55.45 26.23
CA GLU A 635 -9.04 -56.24 26.12
C GLU A 635 -8.87 -57.60 25.45
N GLN A 636 -7.87 -57.73 24.58
CA GLN A 636 -7.61 -58.94 23.80
C GLN A 636 -6.57 -59.86 24.44
N GLU A 637 -6.14 -59.60 25.68
CA GLU A 637 -5.17 -60.42 26.40
C GLU A 637 -5.54 -61.91 26.32
N GLY A 638 -4.65 -62.72 25.72
CA GLY A 638 -4.84 -64.16 25.51
C GLY A 638 -5.27 -64.60 24.10
N LYS A 639 -5.60 -63.69 23.17
CA LYS A 639 -5.95 -64.01 21.77
C LYS A 639 -4.76 -63.79 20.82
N HIS A 640 -4.69 -64.56 19.72
CA HIS A 640 -3.59 -64.51 18.73
C HIS A 640 -3.36 -63.12 18.07
N GLY A 641 -4.26 -62.15 18.21
CA GLY A 641 -4.12 -60.79 17.65
C GLY A 641 -3.58 -59.71 18.60
N ALA A 642 -3.44 -60.01 19.90
CA ALA A 642 -3.03 -59.00 20.90
C ALA A 642 -1.61 -58.47 20.68
N ARG A 643 -0.72 -59.29 20.12
CA ARG A 643 0.67 -58.90 19.83
C ARG A 643 0.76 -57.91 18.67
N ASP A 644 -0.12 -58.04 17.69
CA ASP A 644 -0.15 -57.15 16.51
C ASP A 644 -0.72 -55.78 16.86
N THR A 645 -1.77 -55.73 17.68
CA THR A 645 -2.33 -54.47 18.21
C THR A 645 -1.34 -53.75 19.12
N PHE A 646 -0.58 -54.49 19.92
CA PHE A 646 0.48 -53.93 20.76
C PHE A 646 1.64 -53.32 19.95
N ASN A 647 2.07 -54.01 18.89
CA ASN A 647 3.08 -53.50 17.96
C ASN A 647 2.59 -52.23 17.25
N ALA A 648 1.31 -52.19 16.86
CA ALA A 648 0.69 -51.01 16.28
C ALA A 648 0.66 -49.83 17.27
N ALA A 649 0.30 -50.06 18.54
CA ALA A 649 0.33 -49.05 19.58
C ALA A 649 1.73 -48.45 19.75
N THR A 650 2.76 -49.30 19.79
CA THR A 650 4.16 -48.87 19.90
C THR A 650 4.60 -48.04 18.70
N LYS A 651 4.19 -48.44 17.48
CA LYS A 651 4.49 -47.69 16.24
C LYS A 651 3.86 -46.30 16.28
N TYR A 652 2.59 -46.19 16.68
CA TYR A 652 1.92 -44.89 16.74
C TYR A 652 2.42 -44.00 17.87
N ALA A 653 2.82 -44.57 19.02
CA ALA A 653 3.45 -43.81 20.10
C ALA A 653 4.79 -43.19 19.66
N LYS A 654 5.63 -43.96 18.94
CA LYS A 654 6.87 -43.43 18.34
C LYS A 654 6.58 -42.33 17.32
N LEU A 655 5.59 -42.53 16.47
CA LEU A 655 5.21 -41.53 15.47
C LEU A 655 4.66 -40.24 16.11
N ALA A 656 3.88 -40.35 17.17
CA ALA A 656 3.39 -39.21 17.95
C ALA A 656 4.55 -38.42 18.56
N LYS A 657 5.56 -39.12 19.10
CA LYS A 657 6.78 -38.52 19.61
C LYS A 657 7.59 -37.81 18.52
N GLU A 658 7.87 -38.46 17.40
CA GLU A 658 8.62 -37.87 16.28
C GLU A 658 7.94 -36.60 15.74
N ARG A 659 6.62 -36.66 15.51
CA ARG A 659 5.84 -35.51 15.04
C ARG A 659 5.75 -34.41 16.09
N GLY A 660 5.53 -34.77 17.36
CA GLY A 660 5.47 -33.80 18.46
C GLY A 660 6.80 -33.08 18.66
N GLN A 661 7.93 -33.78 18.52
CA GLN A 661 9.27 -33.19 18.61
C GLN A 661 9.57 -32.24 17.46
N ALA A 662 9.10 -32.55 16.24
CA ALA A 662 9.30 -31.68 15.07
C ALA A 662 8.59 -30.31 15.20
N ILE A 663 7.57 -30.21 16.04
CA ILE A 663 6.72 -29.01 16.21
C ILE A 663 6.97 -28.31 17.54
N GLY A 664 7.59 -28.98 18.51
CA GLY A 664 7.73 -28.48 19.88
C GLY A 664 6.48 -28.69 20.76
N ALA A 665 5.59 -29.63 20.41
CA ALA A 665 4.40 -29.93 21.22
C ALA A 665 4.77 -30.76 22.46
N ALA A 666 5.25 -30.09 23.51
CA ALA A 666 5.84 -30.71 24.70
C ALA A 666 4.92 -31.73 25.37
N ARG A 667 3.63 -31.40 25.51
CA ARG A 667 2.64 -32.29 26.12
C ARG A 667 2.41 -33.58 25.34
N VAL A 668 2.30 -33.49 24.01
CA VAL A 668 2.09 -34.67 23.16
C VAL A 668 3.31 -35.58 23.22
N VAL A 669 4.51 -35.00 23.29
CA VAL A 669 5.77 -35.72 23.46
C VAL A 669 5.82 -36.42 24.82
N GLU A 670 5.49 -35.72 25.91
CA GLU A 670 5.45 -36.28 27.26
C GLU A 670 4.47 -37.47 27.35
N GLU A 671 3.23 -37.27 26.88
CA GLU A 671 2.22 -38.33 26.87
C GLU A 671 2.65 -39.52 25.98
N ALA A 672 3.30 -39.27 24.83
CA ALA A 672 3.81 -40.33 23.95
C ALA A 672 4.99 -41.09 24.57
N GLU A 673 5.84 -40.42 25.35
CA GLU A 673 6.96 -41.03 26.06
C GLU A 673 6.49 -41.87 27.24
N ILE A 674 5.52 -41.38 28.01
CA ILE A 674 4.86 -42.14 29.07
C ILE A 674 4.20 -43.39 28.49
N MET A 675 3.43 -43.24 27.40
CA MET A 675 2.81 -44.38 26.71
C MET A 675 3.84 -45.38 26.20
N SER A 676 4.95 -44.91 25.62
CA SER A 676 6.04 -45.78 25.14
C SER A 676 6.73 -46.51 26.29
N ALA A 677 6.89 -45.88 27.45
CA ALA A 677 7.46 -46.50 28.64
C ALA A 677 6.52 -47.56 29.23
N MET A 678 5.22 -47.27 29.33
CA MET A 678 4.20 -48.24 29.77
C MET A 678 4.13 -49.45 28.84
N LEU A 679 4.14 -49.23 27.52
CA LEU A 679 4.20 -50.32 26.54
C LEU A 679 5.53 -51.10 26.62
N ALA A 680 6.64 -50.44 26.91
CA ALA A 680 7.91 -51.16 27.12
C ALA A 680 7.88 -52.05 28.37
N GLU A 681 7.29 -51.58 29.47
CA GLU A 681 7.13 -52.34 30.71
C GLU A 681 6.19 -53.55 30.52
N LEU A 682 5.05 -53.35 29.86
CA LEU A 682 4.12 -54.43 29.51
C LEU A 682 4.76 -55.49 28.59
N ALA A 683 5.75 -55.09 27.78
CA ALA A 683 6.55 -56.01 26.95
C ALA A 683 7.76 -56.64 27.69
N GLY A 684 7.96 -56.35 28.98
CA GLY A 684 9.05 -56.90 29.80
C GLY A 684 10.38 -56.12 29.75
N GLY A 685 10.40 -54.92 29.17
CA GLY A 685 11.56 -54.01 29.16
C GLY A 685 11.57 -53.01 30.33
N ARG A 686 12.71 -52.37 30.63
CA ARG A 686 12.78 -51.23 31.55
C ARG A 686 12.44 -49.93 30.82
N GLY A 687 11.25 -49.38 31.07
CA GLY A 687 10.93 -48.01 30.69
C GLY A 687 11.73 -47.01 31.51
N LYS A 688 12.27 -45.96 30.89
CA LYS A 688 12.75 -44.77 31.60
C LYS A 688 11.77 -43.65 31.33
N ILE A 689 11.19 -43.08 32.39
CA ILE A 689 10.39 -41.86 32.30
C ILE A 689 11.39 -40.69 32.21
N PRO A 690 11.39 -39.93 31.11
CA PRO A 690 12.30 -38.81 30.94
C PRO A 690 11.92 -37.63 31.84
N ALA A 691 12.93 -36.87 32.28
CA ALA A 691 12.71 -35.62 33.02
C ALA A 691 12.33 -34.49 32.07
N ARG A 692 11.35 -33.67 32.46
CA ARG A 692 10.86 -32.50 31.73
C ARG A 692 12.01 -31.50 31.52
N LYS A 693 12.33 -31.18 30.27
CA LYS A 693 13.24 -30.07 29.95
C LYS A 693 12.47 -28.75 30.12
N GLN A 694 13.01 -27.81 30.89
CA GLN A 694 12.47 -26.45 30.97
C GLN A 694 12.81 -25.71 29.67
N GLY A 695 11.81 -25.04 29.09
CA GLY A 695 11.95 -24.27 27.85
C GLY A 695 12.83 -23.04 28.03
N THR A 696 13.54 -22.67 26.96
CA THR A 696 14.40 -21.48 26.87
C THR A 696 13.75 -20.34 26.07
N LEU A 697 12.43 -20.41 25.82
CA LEU A 697 11.74 -19.53 24.88
C LEU A 697 11.62 -18.08 25.38
N SER A 698 11.72 -17.87 26.69
CA SER A 698 11.63 -16.53 27.31
C SER A 698 12.62 -15.49 26.75
N GLU A 699 13.84 -15.90 26.36
CA GLU A 699 14.81 -15.00 25.73
C GLU A 699 14.40 -14.62 24.31
N LYS A 700 13.88 -15.59 23.53
CA LYS A 700 13.33 -15.37 22.18
C LYS A 700 12.16 -14.38 22.24
N VAL A 701 11.23 -14.57 23.18
CA VAL A 701 10.11 -13.64 23.40
C VAL A 701 10.59 -12.23 23.71
N ARG A 702 11.61 -12.08 24.55
CA ARG A 702 12.17 -10.76 24.88
C ARG A 702 12.82 -10.10 23.65
N GLY A 703 13.57 -10.86 22.86
CA GLY A 703 14.18 -10.36 21.62
C GLY A 703 13.13 -9.87 20.61
N VAL A 704 12.05 -10.65 20.41
CA VAL A 704 10.91 -10.22 19.58
C VAL A 704 10.22 -8.99 20.19
N GLY A 705 10.07 -8.96 21.53
CA GLY A 705 9.74 -7.80 22.37
C GLY A 705 10.41 -6.51 21.94
N GLU A 706 11.74 -6.55 21.93
CA GLU A 706 12.58 -5.41 21.60
C GLU A 706 12.41 -4.98 20.14
N VAL A 707 12.34 -5.93 19.20
CA VAL A 707 12.11 -5.61 17.79
C VAL A 707 10.76 -4.95 17.57
N VAL A 708 9.66 -5.51 18.10
CA VAL A 708 8.32 -4.92 17.96
C VAL A 708 8.28 -3.52 18.56
N ARG A 709 8.97 -3.29 19.69
CA ARG A 709 9.09 -1.96 20.30
C ARG A 709 9.88 -0.99 19.42
N LEU A 710 11.02 -1.41 18.87
CA LEU A 710 11.85 -0.59 17.98
C LEU A 710 11.09 -0.19 16.71
N VAL A 711 10.38 -1.14 16.09
CA VAL A 711 9.54 -0.86 14.92
C VAL A 711 8.42 0.12 15.30
N GLY A 712 7.77 -0.06 16.45
CA GLY A 712 6.72 0.85 16.91
C GLY A 712 7.19 2.29 17.11
N VAL A 713 8.38 2.48 17.70
CA VAL A 713 9.00 3.80 17.84
C VAL A 713 9.28 4.42 16.47
N ARG A 714 9.85 3.65 15.54
CA ARG A 714 10.15 4.14 14.19
C ARG A 714 8.90 4.50 13.39
N VAL A 715 7.85 3.69 13.45
CA VAL A 715 6.56 3.97 12.79
C VAL A 715 5.95 5.25 13.36
N ALA A 716 6.02 5.45 14.69
CA ALA A 716 5.55 6.69 15.33
C ALA A 716 6.38 7.92 14.94
N GLU A 717 7.67 7.76 14.70
CA GLU A 717 8.57 8.82 14.20
C GLU A 717 8.41 9.09 12.70
N GLY A 718 7.53 8.37 12.00
CA GLY A 718 7.28 8.55 10.57
C GLY A 718 8.39 7.99 9.68
N TRP A 719 9.00 6.87 10.09
CA TRP A 719 10.01 6.17 9.31
C TRP A 719 9.44 5.77 7.95
N ARG A 720 10.04 6.32 6.88
CA ARG A 720 9.71 6.05 5.48
C ARG A 720 10.75 5.14 4.85
#